data_AF-F4Q874-F1
#
_entry.id   AF-F4Q874-F1
#
_cell.length_a   1.000
_cell.length_b   1.000
_cell.length_c   1.000
_cell.angle_alpha   90.00
_cell.angle_beta   90.00
_cell.angle_gamma   90.00
#
_symmetry.space_group_name_H-M   'P 1'
#
loop_
_entity.id
_entity.type
_entity.pdbx_description
1 polymer ?
#
loop_
_entity_poly.entity_id
_entity_poly.type
_entity_poly.pdbx_seq_one_letter_code
_entity_poly.pdbx_strand_id
1 'polypeptide(L)'
;MDINSFSHWLQIQELDVDDNVVQELIVDQWNVTDQSGDDLTSLHYRLLINSTLYPTLSSIVNVTSLIEYSTKDRQLPFGDSIVSVGANSIKVGVNVTGWQYQSILSHLRVVFSTIVNNEQSTIQSCSSSDIPTFEQILGSDSYLRVIKNDTQFYGRFLSYSYSDGRKTFSRNELINQTKIVGNNNNESLALIGVHVPQCTFCLLDPDFSALVVNNEKVDCSSSSSSNTWKIIVGCVVGGAVFIALVIALVFYLRDSNSTRLKIKAAKIKMIISRSFNSMMMVMTLSAVLMLFVINIDTVNSTAKDHKYEHGDDIPFYVNNVGPYSNPTETYEYYSLPFCKPEHIKHKKSKLGEILQGDSAVLSDYKLPFKTNFQSKVLCEMTLTKENIDTFKKAIREYYYAEMIYDDLPIFGHIGTFQDDPTSPATRYVLFTHLPFKIEFNNNQIIRIELDTNNIEGVELADQEELKIQITYAASWTPSEYPFSKRMELYEDFFPKELQIHWLSIMNSFFLVILLTGFLSIIIMKILKNDYSRYSKTDDEEEGDYQEDYGWKLIHGEVFRFPPHKNLFSAFYGIGWQFIIITSAILLLSLFGLFYPNNGGNMYTAGIIFYALTSVVSGYQSSKMYKNMGGTKWAWNIVLSATLFMGPFILVAFLSNTIAVTWHSTHAIPILTIIEILTIWIFVGFPLTVVGGIAGRRFAPPLEVPCRTKNFPREIPPIPWYRRLPCQMMMAGFLPFSAIYIELFYIFNSVWGHNSYTLYGILCVVFIILLIVTACITVAFTYFQLSMEDHRWWWTSFINGGSHMYGLLQTTFYFTYMFIVCLFFFILLGTVGFVSSFIFVKRIYKNLKSD
;
A
#
# COMPACT_ATOMS: atom_id res chain seq x y z
N MET A 1 -27.08 18.07 -30.18
CA MET A 1 -26.06 17.05 -30.52
C MET A 1 -26.72 16.09 -31.50
N ASP A 2 -26.13 15.84 -32.65
CA ASP A 2 -26.65 14.83 -33.59
C ASP A 2 -25.96 13.48 -33.36
N ILE A 3 -26.66 12.36 -33.57
CA ILE A 3 -26.07 10.99 -33.54
C ILE A 3 -24.84 10.89 -34.48
N ASN A 4 -24.88 11.65 -35.58
CA ASN A 4 -23.82 11.81 -36.57
C ASN A 4 -22.55 12.49 -36.03
N SER A 5 -22.58 13.07 -34.83
CA SER A 5 -21.44 13.80 -34.27
C SER A 5 -20.46 12.93 -33.48
N PHE A 6 -20.89 11.76 -32.99
CA PHE A 6 -20.12 10.85 -32.11
C PHE A 6 -19.76 9.51 -32.76
N SER A 7 -20.70 8.87 -33.45
CA SER A 7 -20.47 7.62 -34.20
C SER A 7 -21.55 7.49 -35.27
N HIS A 8 -21.17 7.40 -36.54
CA HIS A 8 -22.12 7.19 -37.63
C HIS A 8 -22.55 5.72 -37.65
N TRP A 9 -23.86 5.47 -37.54
CA TRP A 9 -24.41 4.12 -37.70
C TRP A 9 -24.44 3.78 -39.17
N LEU A 10 -23.82 2.67 -39.54
CA LEU A 10 -23.72 2.27 -40.95
C LEU A 10 -24.75 1.22 -41.30
N GLN A 11 -24.77 0.11 -40.56
CA GLN A 11 -25.58 -1.04 -40.92
C GLN A 11 -25.75 -2.02 -39.76
N ILE A 12 -26.80 -2.84 -39.85
CA ILE A 12 -27.04 -4.01 -39.00
C ILE A 12 -26.89 -5.24 -39.88
N GLN A 13 -26.06 -6.18 -39.47
CA GLN A 13 -25.78 -7.40 -40.22
C GLN A 13 -26.19 -8.63 -39.42
N GLU A 14 -26.74 -9.62 -40.11
CA GLU A 14 -26.91 -10.98 -39.62
C GLU A 14 -25.74 -11.82 -40.13
N LEU A 15 -25.06 -12.50 -39.20
CA LEU A 15 -23.91 -13.33 -39.46
C LEU A 15 -24.25 -14.80 -39.22
N ASP A 16 -23.70 -15.70 -40.03
CA ASP A 16 -23.74 -17.15 -39.78
C ASP A 16 -22.70 -17.58 -38.72
N VAL A 17 -22.55 -18.90 -38.52
CA VAL A 17 -21.60 -19.48 -37.54
C VAL A 17 -20.14 -19.21 -37.92
N ASP A 18 -19.87 -18.99 -39.20
CA ASP A 18 -18.54 -18.76 -39.75
C ASP A 18 -18.26 -17.24 -39.95
N ASP A 19 -19.06 -16.37 -39.32
CA ASP A 19 -19.01 -14.90 -39.42
C ASP A 19 -19.24 -14.33 -40.85
N ASN A 20 -19.90 -15.07 -41.74
CA ASN A 20 -20.29 -14.55 -43.06
C ASN A 20 -21.60 -13.76 -42.98
N VAL A 21 -21.67 -12.64 -43.71
CA VAL A 21 -22.87 -11.80 -43.77
C VAL A 21 -23.96 -12.49 -44.60
N VAL A 22 -25.03 -12.89 -43.92
CA VAL A 22 -26.19 -13.57 -44.51
C VAL A 22 -27.26 -12.56 -44.95
N GLN A 23 -27.45 -11.51 -44.15
CA GLN A 23 -28.42 -10.46 -44.40
C GLN A 23 -27.91 -9.13 -43.84
N GLU A 24 -28.14 -8.02 -44.52
CA GLU A 24 -27.74 -6.70 -44.02
C GLU A 24 -28.85 -5.67 -44.22
N LEU A 25 -28.92 -4.72 -43.30
CA LEU A 25 -29.80 -3.56 -43.31
C LEU A 25 -28.94 -2.31 -43.18
N ILE A 26 -28.84 -1.54 -44.26
CA ILE A 26 -28.13 -0.26 -44.29
C ILE A 26 -28.97 0.83 -43.63
N VAL A 27 -28.34 1.64 -42.78
CA VAL A 27 -28.96 2.72 -42.03
C VAL A 27 -28.88 4.02 -42.83
N ASP A 28 -29.96 4.39 -43.53
CA ASP A 28 -29.99 5.57 -44.41
C ASP A 28 -30.64 6.80 -43.77
N GLN A 29 -31.85 6.65 -43.22
CA GLN A 29 -32.66 7.78 -42.74
C GLN A 29 -33.29 7.50 -41.37
N TRP A 30 -33.15 8.46 -40.46
CA TRP A 30 -33.75 8.43 -39.12
C TRP A 30 -34.89 9.44 -39.01
N ASN A 31 -36.00 9.02 -38.39
CA ASN A 31 -37.01 9.92 -37.88
C ASN A 31 -36.68 10.26 -36.42
N VAL A 32 -36.55 11.54 -36.10
CA VAL A 32 -36.08 12.01 -34.79
C VAL A 32 -37.22 12.70 -34.05
N THR A 33 -37.48 12.27 -32.82
CA THR A 33 -38.40 12.96 -31.91
C THR A 33 -37.63 13.46 -30.69
N ASP A 34 -37.66 14.77 -30.49
CA ASP A 34 -37.01 15.45 -29.37
C ASP A 34 -37.97 15.54 -28.17
N GLN A 35 -37.50 15.12 -27.00
CA GLN A 35 -38.19 15.21 -25.71
C GLN A 35 -37.33 15.95 -24.68
N SER A 36 -36.67 17.05 -25.07
CA SER A 36 -35.86 17.87 -24.17
C SER A 36 -36.65 18.60 -23.08
N GLY A 37 -36.17 18.54 -21.84
CA GLY A 37 -36.53 19.42 -20.72
C GLY A 37 -35.34 20.29 -20.24
N ASP A 38 -35.53 21.06 -19.16
CA ASP A 38 -34.54 22.04 -18.68
C ASP A 38 -33.17 21.44 -18.29
N ASP A 39 -33.16 20.24 -17.70
CA ASP A 39 -31.94 19.57 -17.21
C ASP A 39 -31.55 18.31 -18.02
N LEU A 40 -32.51 17.74 -18.78
CA LEU A 40 -32.36 16.46 -19.49
C LEU A 40 -32.80 16.63 -20.96
N THR A 41 -31.90 16.36 -21.89
CA THR A 41 -32.21 16.28 -23.32
C THR A 41 -32.26 14.81 -23.74
N SER A 42 -33.43 14.30 -24.11
CA SER A 42 -33.62 12.95 -24.64
C SER A 42 -34.09 12.98 -26.10
N LEU A 43 -33.31 12.38 -26.99
CA LEU A 43 -33.57 12.28 -28.42
C LEU A 43 -33.87 10.83 -28.78
N HIS A 44 -35.06 10.57 -29.32
CA HIS A 44 -35.44 9.25 -29.81
C HIS A 44 -35.33 9.22 -31.33
N TYR A 45 -34.51 8.30 -31.83
CA TYR A 45 -34.32 8.04 -33.24
C TYR A 45 -35.05 6.75 -33.62
N ARG A 46 -35.83 6.77 -34.71
CA ARG A 46 -36.46 5.59 -35.29
C ARG A 46 -36.04 5.42 -36.74
N LEU A 47 -35.52 4.26 -37.09
CA LEU A 47 -35.03 3.98 -38.44
C LEU A 47 -36.18 3.89 -39.43
N LEU A 48 -36.08 4.62 -40.55
CA LEU A 48 -37.00 4.49 -41.68
C LEU A 48 -36.44 3.45 -42.65
N ILE A 49 -37.02 2.25 -42.63
CA ILE A 49 -36.62 1.16 -43.53
C ILE A 49 -37.28 1.39 -44.89
N ASN A 50 -36.47 1.49 -45.94
CA ASN A 50 -36.97 1.64 -47.31
C ASN A 50 -37.66 0.33 -47.77
N SER A 51 -38.98 0.36 -47.85
CA SER A 51 -39.81 -0.80 -48.22
C SER A 51 -39.56 -1.32 -49.63
N THR A 52 -38.93 -0.52 -50.51
CA THR A 52 -38.57 -0.95 -51.87
C THR A 52 -37.30 -1.79 -51.92
N LEU A 53 -36.33 -1.54 -51.03
CA LEU A 53 -35.06 -2.28 -50.96
C LEU A 53 -35.15 -3.49 -50.02
N TYR A 54 -35.98 -3.40 -48.98
CA TYR A 54 -36.12 -4.44 -47.95
C TYR A 54 -37.60 -4.79 -47.69
N PRO A 55 -38.30 -5.40 -48.67
CA PRO A 55 -39.75 -5.62 -48.59
C PRO A 55 -40.16 -6.58 -47.46
N THR A 56 -39.31 -7.54 -47.11
CA THR A 56 -39.56 -8.53 -46.04
C THR A 56 -39.28 -7.99 -44.63
N LEU A 57 -38.31 -7.09 -44.48
CA LEU A 57 -37.90 -6.52 -43.18
C LEU A 57 -38.75 -5.30 -42.80
N SER A 58 -39.20 -4.51 -43.78
CA SER A 58 -39.79 -3.18 -43.55
C SER A 58 -41.08 -3.14 -42.71
N SER A 59 -41.83 -4.26 -42.65
CA SER A 59 -43.08 -4.34 -41.88
C SER A 59 -42.92 -4.96 -40.48
N ILE A 60 -41.79 -5.62 -40.20
CA ILE A 60 -41.60 -6.43 -38.98
C ILE A 60 -40.49 -5.85 -38.10
N VAL A 61 -39.38 -5.43 -38.71
CA VAL A 61 -38.22 -4.93 -37.95
C VAL A 61 -38.43 -3.48 -37.55
N ASN A 62 -38.21 -3.21 -36.27
CA ASN A 62 -38.24 -1.85 -35.74
C ASN A 62 -36.95 -1.59 -34.96
N VAL A 63 -36.16 -0.64 -35.45
CA VAL A 63 -34.89 -0.21 -34.84
C VAL A 63 -35.10 1.18 -34.26
N THR A 64 -34.86 1.31 -32.96
CA THR A 64 -34.90 2.60 -32.26
C THR A 64 -33.57 2.84 -31.53
N SER A 65 -33.15 4.10 -31.47
CA SER A 65 -32.04 4.53 -30.61
C SER A 65 -32.49 5.66 -29.70
N LEU A 66 -32.05 5.62 -28.46
CA LEU A 66 -32.29 6.63 -27.44
C LEU A 66 -30.95 7.29 -27.09
N ILE A 67 -30.85 8.61 -27.26
CA ILE A 67 -29.71 9.38 -26.78
C ILE A 67 -30.18 10.29 -25.66
N GLU A 68 -29.53 10.24 -24.52
CA GLU A 68 -29.84 11.12 -23.38
C GLU A 68 -28.60 11.86 -22.90
N TYR A 69 -28.75 13.15 -22.64
CA TYR A 69 -27.71 14.00 -22.07
C TYR A 69 -28.30 14.82 -20.91
N SER A 70 -27.56 14.96 -19.81
CA SER A 70 -28.01 15.64 -18.60
C SER A 70 -26.87 16.44 -17.98
N THR A 71 -27.18 17.63 -17.45
CA THR A 71 -26.23 18.47 -16.70
C THR A 71 -26.03 18.03 -15.24
N LYS A 72 -26.84 17.08 -14.77
CA LYS A 72 -26.80 16.51 -13.41
C LYS A 72 -26.55 15.00 -13.43
N ASP A 73 -25.96 14.49 -12.35
CA ASP A 73 -25.79 13.06 -12.10
C ASP A 73 -27.15 12.35 -12.05
N ARG A 74 -27.25 11.15 -12.64
CA ARG A 74 -28.49 10.38 -12.72
C ARG A 74 -28.24 8.88 -12.57
N GLN A 75 -29.23 8.17 -12.05
CA GLN A 75 -29.26 6.70 -12.01
C GLN A 75 -30.31 6.21 -12.98
N LEU A 76 -29.91 5.37 -13.94
CA LEU A 76 -30.78 4.92 -15.02
C LEU A 76 -30.85 3.39 -15.04
N PRO A 77 -32.04 2.80 -15.19
CA PRO A 77 -32.14 1.36 -15.40
C PRO A 77 -31.56 0.97 -16.77
N PHE A 78 -30.82 -0.12 -16.80
CA PHE A 78 -30.36 -0.82 -18.00
C PHE A 78 -30.56 -2.33 -17.81
N GLY A 79 -31.61 -2.86 -18.45
CA GLY A 79 -32.15 -4.18 -18.13
C GLY A 79 -32.49 -4.32 -16.64
N ASP A 80 -31.92 -5.31 -15.96
CA ASP A 80 -32.14 -5.56 -14.52
C ASP A 80 -31.20 -4.74 -13.59
N SER A 81 -30.27 -3.96 -14.15
CA SER A 81 -29.25 -3.23 -13.41
C SER A 81 -29.48 -1.72 -13.41
N ILE A 82 -29.12 -1.03 -12.31
CA ILE A 82 -29.14 0.44 -12.23
C ILE A 82 -27.72 0.95 -12.50
N VAL A 83 -27.56 1.75 -13.56
CA VAL A 83 -26.28 2.35 -13.96
C VAL A 83 -26.25 3.81 -13.51
N SER A 84 -25.19 4.21 -12.80
CA SER A 84 -24.95 5.61 -12.42
C SER A 84 -24.20 6.34 -13.53
N VAL A 85 -24.76 7.47 -13.98
CA VAL A 85 -24.28 8.26 -15.12
C VAL A 85 -23.99 9.67 -14.61
N GLY A 86 -22.74 10.13 -14.71
CA GLY A 86 -22.30 11.42 -14.17
C GLY A 86 -22.81 12.63 -14.99
N ALA A 87 -22.73 13.83 -14.42
CA ALA A 87 -23.09 15.08 -15.07
C ALA A 87 -22.32 15.29 -16.39
N ASN A 88 -23.01 15.79 -17.41
CA ASN A 88 -22.52 16.03 -18.77
C ASN A 88 -22.11 14.78 -19.57
N SER A 89 -22.43 13.58 -19.08
CA SER A 89 -22.22 12.34 -19.84
C SER A 89 -23.41 12.02 -20.76
N ILE A 90 -23.13 11.30 -21.85
CA ILE A 90 -24.11 10.93 -22.87
C ILE A 90 -24.40 9.45 -22.74
N LYS A 91 -25.69 9.09 -22.66
CA LYS A 91 -26.13 7.70 -22.71
C LYS A 91 -26.69 7.40 -24.09
N VAL A 92 -26.35 6.25 -24.68
CA VAL A 92 -26.84 5.83 -26.00
C VAL A 92 -27.37 4.40 -25.91
N GLY A 93 -28.69 4.26 -25.94
CA GLY A 93 -29.36 2.97 -26.08
C GLY A 93 -29.69 2.65 -27.53
N VAL A 94 -29.56 1.38 -27.91
CA VAL A 94 -29.95 0.82 -29.20
C VAL A 94 -30.90 -0.33 -28.96
N ASN A 95 -32.05 -0.31 -29.62
CA ASN A 95 -33.03 -1.35 -29.52
C ASN A 95 -33.41 -1.86 -30.92
N VAL A 96 -33.18 -3.14 -31.16
CA VAL A 96 -33.55 -3.83 -32.40
C VAL A 96 -34.62 -4.86 -32.05
N THR A 97 -35.80 -4.72 -32.65
CA THR A 97 -36.94 -5.60 -32.38
C THR A 97 -37.47 -6.22 -33.67
N GLY A 98 -37.91 -7.47 -33.58
CA GLY A 98 -38.61 -8.15 -34.68
C GLY A 98 -37.71 -8.67 -35.81
N TRP A 99 -36.39 -8.80 -35.59
CA TRP A 99 -35.49 -9.37 -36.59
C TRP A 99 -35.83 -10.84 -36.89
N GLN A 100 -35.99 -11.19 -38.17
CA GLN A 100 -36.28 -12.55 -38.63
C GLN A 100 -34.99 -13.20 -39.12
N TYR A 101 -34.39 -14.04 -38.28
CA TYR A 101 -33.13 -14.72 -38.60
C TYR A 101 -33.36 -15.83 -39.64
N GLN A 102 -32.40 -15.98 -40.56
CA GLN A 102 -32.41 -17.04 -41.56
C GLN A 102 -32.00 -18.41 -40.99
N SER A 103 -31.16 -18.41 -39.95
CA SER A 103 -30.71 -19.61 -39.24
C SER A 103 -30.87 -19.47 -37.73
N ILE A 104 -31.02 -20.60 -37.05
CA ILE A 104 -31.08 -20.70 -35.58
C ILE A 104 -29.72 -20.44 -34.95
N LEU A 105 -28.64 -20.54 -35.74
CA LEU A 105 -27.28 -20.28 -35.28
C LEU A 105 -26.77 -18.88 -35.71
N SER A 106 -27.60 -18.10 -36.39
CA SER A 106 -27.24 -16.73 -36.78
C SER A 106 -27.23 -15.79 -35.58
N HIS A 107 -26.41 -14.76 -35.64
CA HIS A 107 -26.38 -13.69 -34.64
C HIS A 107 -26.29 -12.31 -35.32
N LEU A 108 -26.56 -11.23 -34.57
CA LEU A 108 -26.52 -9.87 -35.11
C LEU A 108 -25.19 -9.20 -34.84
N ARG A 109 -24.75 -8.36 -35.77
CA ARG A 109 -23.64 -7.42 -35.61
C ARG A 109 -24.11 -6.01 -35.97
N VAL A 110 -24.08 -5.10 -35.01
CA VAL A 110 -24.36 -3.67 -35.24
C VAL A 110 -23.05 -2.98 -35.57
N VAL A 111 -22.98 -2.32 -36.73
CA VAL A 111 -21.75 -1.70 -37.24
C VAL A 111 -21.81 -0.17 -37.10
N PHE A 112 -20.84 0.35 -36.36
CA PHE A 112 -20.61 1.77 -36.14
C PHE A 112 -19.37 2.21 -36.93
N SER A 113 -19.37 3.44 -37.44
CA SER A 113 -18.16 4.10 -37.92
C SER A 113 -17.81 5.33 -37.11
N THR A 114 -16.50 5.53 -36.95
CA THR A 114 -15.94 6.67 -36.26
C THR A 114 -14.63 7.09 -36.91
N ILE A 115 -14.29 8.37 -36.80
CA ILE A 115 -13.03 8.92 -37.29
C ILE A 115 -12.05 8.93 -36.13
N VAL A 116 -10.92 8.24 -36.28
CA VAL A 116 -9.87 8.11 -35.28
C VAL A 116 -8.59 8.77 -35.79
N ASN A 117 -7.85 9.41 -34.88
CA ASN A 117 -6.56 10.03 -35.19
C ASN A 117 -5.41 9.05 -34.89
N ASN A 118 -4.63 8.69 -35.90
CA ASN A 118 -3.60 7.64 -35.84
C ASN A 118 -2.34 8.06 -35.09
N GLU A 119 -2.03 9.36 -35.05
CA GLU A 119 -0.83 9.88 -34.38
C GLU A 119 -1.27 10.71 -33.18
N GLN A 120 -1.29 10.07 -32.02
CA GLN A 120 -1.58 10.74 -30.75
C GLN A 120 -0.34 10.64 -29.86
N SER A 121 0.27 11.79 -29.60
CA SER A 121 1.26 11.92 -28.54
C SER A 121 0.67 12.76 -27.41
N THR A 122 0.79 12.28 -26.18
CA THR A 122 0.62 13.16 -25.03
C THR A 122 2.00 13.71 -24.68
N ILE A 123 2.09 15.03 -24.56
CA ILE A 123 3.28 15.68 -24.02
C ILE A 123 3.10 15.70 -22.50
N GLN A 124 3.34 14.56 -21.87
CA GLN A 124 3.53 14.50 -20.42
C GLN A 124 5.03 14.72 -20.19
N SER A 125 5.40 15.91 -19.73
CA SER A 125 6.79 16.29 -19.41
C SER A 125 7.81 16.31 -20.59
N CYS A 126 7.48 16.98 -21.70
CA CYS A 126 8.34 17.21 -22.89
C CYS A 126 9.05 15.96 -23.46
N SER A 127 8.58 14.74 -23.14
CA SER A 127 8.85 13.50 -23.86
C SER A 127 7.57 13.08 -24.58
N SER A 128 7.64 12.90 -25.89
CA SER A 128 6.53 12.38 -26.69
C SER A 128 6.41 10.88 -26.45
N SER A 129 5.36 10.45 -25.73
CA SER A 129 4.93 9.06 -25.74
C SER A 129 3.82 8.89 -26.77
N ASP A 130 4.06 8.05 -27.76
CA ASP A 130 3.04 7.66 -28.74
C ASP A 130 2.04 6.74 -28.03
N ILE A 131 0.77 7.12 -28.06
CA ILE A 131 -0.31 6.35 -27.46
C ILE A 131 -1.11 5.69 -28.59
N PRO A 132 -1.34 4.36 -28.53
CA PRO A 132 -2.18 3.69 -29.51
C PRO A 132 -3.63 4.22 -29.43
N THR A 133 -4.25 4.48 -30.58
CA THR A 133 -5.60 5.05 -30.69
C THR A 133 -6.70 4.10 -30.19
N PHE A 134 -6.42 2.80 -30.17
CA PHE A 134 -7.30 1.74 -29.70
C PHE A 134 -6.50 0.84 -28.76
N GLU A 135 -6.98 0.64 -27.54
CA GLU A 135 -6.33 -0.20 -26.55
C GLU A 135 -7.25 -1.38 -26.25
N GLN A 136 -6.87 -2.56 -26.76
CA GLN A 136 -7.59 -3.79 -26.52
C GLN A 136 -6.98 -4.47 -25.30
N ILE A 137 -7.49 -4.14 -24.11
CA ILE A 137 -7.10 -4.84 -22.89
C ILE A 137 -7.73 -6.24 -22.95
N LEU A 138 -6.93 -7.28 -22.72
CA LEU A 138 -7.38 -8.67 -22.59
C LEU A 138 -8.37 -8.75 -21.41
N GLY A 139 -9.66 -8.64 -21.73
CA GLY A 139 -10.76 -8.62 -20.78
C GLY A 139 -11.82 -7.60 -21.19
N SER A 140 -12.87 -8.08 -21.88
CA SER A 140 -14.27 -7.60 -21.98
C SER A 140 -14.62 -6.10 -22.18
N ASP A 141 -13.74 -5.13 -21.92
CA ASP A 141 -14.02 -3.70 -22.01
C ASP A 141 -13.04 -3.08 -23.02
N SER A 142 -13.50 -2.91 -24.26
CA SER A 142 -12.74 -2.18 -25.28
C SER A 142 -13.01 -0.68 -25.16
N TYR A 143 -11.95 0.11 -25.11
CA TYR A 143 -12.04 1.57 -25.01
C TYR A 143 -11.67 2.22 -26.35
N LEU A 144 -12.52 3.14 -26.80
CA LEU A 144 -12.27 4.01 -27.93
C LEU A 144 -11.99 5.42 -27.43
N ARG A 145 -10.86 6.00 -27.83
CA ARG A 145 -10.52 7.40 -27.54
C ARG A 145 -10.65 8.24 -28.81
N VAL A 146 -11.52 9.24 -28.79
CA VAL A 146 -11.73 10.18 -29.90
C VAL A 146 -11.39 11.59 -29.45
N ILE A 147 -10.57 12.31 -30.23
CA ILE A 147 -10.23 13.71 -29.97
C ILE A 147 -10.89 14.57 -31.05
N LYS A 148 -11.74 15.51 -30.64
CA LYS A 148 -12.41 16.44 -31.56
C LYS A 148 -12.54 17.81 -30.89
N ASN A 149 -12.11 18.87 -31.58
CA ASN A 149 -12.18 20.26 -31.10
C ASN A 149 -11.62 20.45 -29.68
N ASP A 150 -10.38 20.02 -29.45
CA ASP A 150 -9.71 20.11 -28.14
C ASP A 150 -10.41 19.39 -26.97
N THR A 151 -11.41 18.55 -27.26
CA THR A 151 -12.15 17.77 -26.27
C THR A 151 -11.86 16.28 -26.49
N GLN A 152 -11.50 15.57 -25.43
CA GLN A 152 -11.25 14.13 -25.47
C GLN A 152 -12.52 13.37 -25.05
N PHE A 153 -12.94 12.41 -25.87
CA PHE A 153 -14.07 11.53 -25.60
C PHE A 153 -13.55 10.11 -25.39
N TYR A 154 -13.95 9.49 -24.29
CA TYR A 154 -13.70 8.07 -24.01
C TYR A 154 -15.02 7.31 -24.17
N GLY A 155 -15.03 6.30 -25.03
CA GLY A 155 -16.16 5.38 -25.22
C GLY A 155 -15.80 4.00 -24.71
N ARG A 156 -16.59 3.44 -23.80
CA ARG A 156 -16.47 2.06 -23.33
C ARG A 156 -17.55 1.22 -24.01
N PHE A 157 -17.14 0.20 -24.76
CA PHE A 157 -18.08 -0.80 -25.24
C PHE A 157 -18.17 -1.93 -24.21
N LEU A 158 -19.36 -2.11 -23.64
CA LEU A 158 -19.63 -3.18 -22.68
C LEU A 158 -19.51 -4.55 -23.37
N SER A 159 -18.98 -5.55 -22.67
CA SER A 159 -18.94 -6.97 -23.09
C SER A 159 -20.27 -7.70 -23.00
N TYR A 160 -21.37 -6.98 -22.81
CA TYR A 160 -22.67 -7.60 -22.64
C TYR A 160 -23.77 -6.76 -23.27
N SER A 161 -24.77 -7.47 -23.77
CA SER A 161 -26.02 -6.95 -24.32
C SER A 161 -27.20 -7.57 -23.59
N TYR A 162 -28.41 -7.06 -23.81
CA TYR A 162 -29.63 -7.71 -23.36
C TYR A 162 -30.35 -8.37 -24.54
N SER A 163 -30.45 -9.69 -24.47
CA SER A 163 -31.17 -10.53 -25.42
C SER A 163 -32.45 -11.01 -24.75
N ASP A 164 -33.61 -10.56 -25.23
CA ASP A 164 -34.93 -10.93 -24.70
C ASP A 164 -35.07 -10.70 -23.18
N GLY A 165 -34.48 -9.60 -22.69
CA GLY A 165 -34.48 -9.24 -21.27
C GLY A 165 -33.45 -9.96 -20.41
N ARG A 166 -32.59 -10.81 -20.98
CA ARG A 166 -31.48 -11.48 -20.26
C ARG A 166 -30.14 -10.85 -20.63
N LYS A 167 -29.29 -10.63 -19.64
CA LYS A 167 -27.90 -10.21 -19.85
C LYS A 167 -27.11 -11.35 -20.52
N THR A 168 -26.57 -11.09 -21.71
CA THR A 168 -25.80 -12.04 -22.52
C THR A 168 -24.46 -11.45 -22.93
N PHE A 169 -23.47 -12.30 -23.15
CA PHE A 169 -22.15 -11.87 -23.63
C PHE A 169 -22.26 -11.26 -25.04
N SER A 170 -21.60 -10.13 -25.23
CA SER A 170 -21.50 -9.38 -26.49
C SER A 170 -20.02 -9.19 -26.82
N ARG A 171 -19.61 -9.65 -27.99
CA ARG A 171 -18.24 -9.47 -28.49
C ARG A 171 -18.17 -8.13 -29.23
N ASN A 172 -17.19 -7.31 -28.91
CA ASN A 172 -16.87 -6.08 -29.65
C ASN A 172 -15.64 -6.34 -30.52
N GLU A 173 -15.68 -5.92 -31.78
CA GLU A 173 -14.59 -6.11 -32.73
C GLU A 173 -14.31 -4.85 -33.57
N LEU A 174 -13.05 -4.67 -33.96
CA LEU A 174 -12.67 -3.69 -34.97
C LEU A 174 -12.68 -4.39 -36.34
N ILE A 175 -13.67 -4.05 -37.17
CA ILE A 175 -13.89 -4.68 -38.49
C ILE A 175 -12.84 -4.22 -39.50
N ASN A 176 -12.59 -2.91 -39.58
CA ASN A 176 -11.61 -2.34 -40.52
C ASN A 176 -11.19 -0.94 -40.09
N GLN A 177 -9.98 -0.52 -40.48
CA GLN A 177 -9.47 0.83 -40.32
C GLN A 177 -8.89 1.31 -41.65
N THR A 178 -9.54 2.27 -42.29
CA THR A 178 -9.11 2.84 -43.58
C THR A 178 -8.61 4.26 -43.40
N LYS A 179 -7.43 4.57 -43.94
CA LYS A 179 -6.88 5.94 -43.89
C LYS A 179 -7.72 6.86 -44.79
N ILE A 180 -8.20 7.98 -44.24
CA ILE A 180 -8.95 8.97 -45.00
C ILE A 180 -7.94 9.82 -45.78
N VAL A 181 -7.92 9.71 -47.10
CA VAL A 181 -7.03 10.49 -47.96
C VAL A 181 -7.65 11.87 -48.19
N GLY A 182 -7.28 12.83 -47.35
CA GLY A 182 -7.67 14.25 -47.39
C GLY A 182 -6.67 15.11 -46.60
N ASN A 183 -6.82 16.44 -46.59
CA ASN A 183 -5.82 17.45 -46.18
C ASN A 183 -5.03 17.23 -44.87
N ASN A 184 -5.43 16.30 -43.98
CA ASN A 184 -4.68 15.87 -42.81
C ASN A 184 -4.42 14.35 -42.89
N ASN A 185 -3.19 13.93 -43.16
CA ASN A 185 -2.78 12.52 -43.37
C ASN A 185 -2.93 11.59 -42.14
N ASN A 186 -3.49 12.08 -41.03
CA ASN A 186 -3.43 11.44 -39.72
C ASN A 186 -4.77 10.84 -39.27
N GLU A 187 -5.84 10.99 -40.04
CA GLU A 187 -7.16 10.46 -39.70
C GLU A 187 -7.45 9.12 -40.40
N SER A 188 -8.15 8.22 -39.71
CA SER A 188 -8.66 6.96 -40.27
C SER A 188 -10.10 6.73 -39.88
N LEU A 189 -10.86 6.16 -40.81
CA LEU A 189 -12.21 5.67 -40.56
C LEU A 189 -12.10 4.27 -39.96
N ALA A 190 -12.49 4.12 -38.70
CA ALA A 190 -12.61 2.83 -38.05
C ALA A 190 -14.06 2.34 -38.08
N LEU A 191 -14.23 1.05 -38.39
CA LEU A 191 -15.50 0.33 -38.37
C LEU A 191 -15.50 -0.59 -37.14
N ILE A 192 -16.46 -0.41 -36.25
CA ILE A 192 -16.58 -1.17 -34.99
C ILE A 192 -17.86 -2.00 -35.06
N GLY A 193 -17.72 -3.31 -34.86
CA GLY A 193 -18.82 -4.27 -34.80
C GLY A 193 -19.14 -4.65 -33.36
N VAL A 194 -20.40 -4.57 -32.97
CA VAL A 194 -20.90 -5.06 -31.68
C VAL A 194 -21.80 -6.26 -31.94
N HIS A 195 -21.39 -7.43 -31.49
CA HIS A 195 -22.10 -8.70 -31.71
C HIS A 195 -23.14 -8.94 -30.63
N VAL A 196 -24.35 -9.30 -31.03
CA VAL A 196 -25.45 -9.65 -30.14
C VAL A 196 -25.94 -11.04 -30.53
N PRO A 197 -26.07 -11.97 -29.57
CA PRO A 197 -26.69 -13.28 -29.82
C PRO A 197 -28.10 -13.15 -30.38
N GLN A 198 -28.65 -14.24 -30.91
CA GLN A 198 -30.01 -14.25 -31.45
C GLN A 198 -31.04 -13.76 -30.43
N CYS A 199 -31.80 -12.72 -30.79
CA CYS A 199 -32.79 -12.06 -29.94
C CYS A 199 -34.00 -11.58 -30.74
N THR A 200 -35.18 -11.68 -30.13
CA THR A 200 -36.41 -11.03 -30.64
C THR A 200 -36.48 -9.56 -30.22
N PHE A 201 -35.94 -9.26 -29.05
CA PHE A 201 -35.71 -7.94 -28.48
C PHE A 201 -34.23 -7.82 -28.10
N CYS A 202 -33.48 -7.04 -28.86
CA CYS A 202 -32.05 -6.85 -28.70
C CYS A 202 -31.80 -5.43 -28.18
N LEU A 203 -31.33 -5.32 -26.94
CA LEU A 203 -30.98 -4.04 -26.33
C LEU A 203 -29.47 -3.96 -26.14
N LEU A 204 -28.86 -2.96 -26.75
CA LEU A 204 -27.45 -2.62 -26.63
C LEU A 204 -27.32 -1.22 -26.01
N ASP A 205 -26.32 -1.02 -25.16
CA ASP A 205 -26.01 0.30 -24.58
C ASP A 205 -24.49 0.45 -24.54
N PRO A 206 -23.87 0.95 -25.62
CA PRO A 206 -22.49 1.38 -25.55
C PRO A 206 -22.36 2.55 -24.56
N ASP A 207 -21.59 2.33 -23.48
CA ASP A 207 -21.37 3.31 -22.42
C ASP A 207 -20.34 4.37 -22.85
N PHE A 208 -20.82 5.52 -23.34
CA PHE A 208 -19.97 6.64 -23.73
C PHE A 208 -19.78 7.65 -22.58
N SER A 209 -18.80 7.40 -21.73
CA SER A 209 -18.44 8.30 -20.61
C SER A 209 -17.46 9.41 -21.05
N ALA A 210 -17.96 10.62 -21.31
CA ALA A 210 -17.10 11.78 -21.64
C ALA A 210 -16.35 12.31 -20.40
N LEU A 211 -15.01 12.32 -20.44
CA LEU A 211 -14.16 12.96 -19.44
C LEU A 211 -13.54 14.24 -20.03
N VAL A 212 -13.95 15.40 -19.53
CA VAL A 212 -13.35 16.69 -19.91
C VAL A 212 -11.97 16.80 -19.27
N VAL A 213 -10.92 16.77 -20.09
CA VAL A 213 -9.56 17.13 -19.66
C VAL A 213 -9.34 18.62 -19.93
N ASN A 214 -8.93 19.36 -18.90
CA ASN A 214 -8.63 20.78 -18.98
C ASN A 214 -7.34 21.00 -19.80
N ASN A 215 -7.44 21.60 -20.99
CA ASN A 215 -6.30 21.83 -21.89
C ASN A 215 -5.52 23.10 -21.52
N GLU A 216 -4.75 23.06 -20.43
CA GLU A 216 -3.66 24.03 -20.27
C GLU A 216 -2.45 23.56 -21.10
N LYS A 217 -2.23 24.19 -22.27
CA LYS A 217 -1.05 23.96 -23.11
C LYS A 217 0.21 24.34 -22.33
N VAL A 218 1.07 23.36 -22.07
CA VAL A 218 2.42 23.57 -21.52
C VAL A 218 3.35 23.96 -22.68
N ASP A 219 3.89 25.17 -22.63
CA ASP A 219 4.76 25.74 -23.66
C ASP A 219 6.21 25.20 -23.50
N CYS A 220 6.63 24.20 -24.31
CA CYS A 220 7.98 23.60 -24.26
C CYS A 220 9.04 24.41 -25.06
N SER A 221 8.82 25.70 -25.33
CA SER A 221 9.75 26.55 -26.11
C SER A 221 10.52 27.58 -25.26
N SER A 222 11.12 27.15 -24.16
CA SER A 222 12.35 27.77 -23.66
C SER A 222 13.00 26.89 -22.60
N SER A 223 14.32 26.74 -22.70
CA SER A 223 15.17 26.19 -21.65
C SER A 223 15.01 27.04 -20.38
N SER A 224 14.01 26.76 -19.56
CA SER A 224 13.94 27.28 -18.20
C SER A 224 14.07 26.10 -17.26
N SER A 225 15.19 26.11 -16.53
CA SER A 225 15.46 25.19 -15.42
C SER A 225 14.18 25.01 -14.62
N SER A 226 13.67 23.77 -14.58
CA SER A 226 12.54 23.33 -13.77
C SER A 226 12.41 24.18 -12.51
N ASN A 227 11.45 25.09 -12.46
CA ASN A 227 11.20 25.87 -11.24
C ASN A 227 10.67 24.97 -10.11
N THR A 228 10.52 23.65 -10.32
CA THR A 228 10.29 22.66 -9.27
C THR A 228 11.40 22.71 -8.23
N TRP A 229 12.67 22.94 -8.62
CA TRP A 229 13.71 23.20 -7.62
C TRP A 229 13.49 24.52 -6.88
N LYS A 230 12.91 25.56 -7.52
CA LYS A 230 12.55 26.83 -6.85
C LYS A 230 11.28 26.73 -6.00
N ILE A 231 10.37 25.79 -6.28
CA ILE A 231 9.22 25.48 -5.43
C ILE A 231 9.67 24.64 -4.25
N ILE A 232 10.52 23.62 -4.46
CA ILE A 232 11.13 22.84 -3.39
C ILE A 232 12.01 23.75 -2.53
N VAL A 233 12.89 24.55 -3.13
CA VAL A 233 13.68 25.58 -2.42
C VAL A 233 12.77 26.66 -1.85
N GLY A 234 11.67 27.04 -2.49
CA GLY A 234 10.70 28.01 -1.98
C GLY A 234 9.91 27.49 -0.78
N CYS A 235 9.60 26.20 -0.71
CA CYS A 235 8.95 25.53 0.41
C CYS A 235 9.96 25.18 1.52
N VAL A 236 11.20 24.83 1.19
CA VAL A 236 12.27 24.56 2.17
C VAL A 236 12.82 25.86 2.75
N VAL A 237 13.05 26.89 1.93
CA VAL A 237 13.42 28.25 2.35
C VAL A 237 12.22 28.93 2.98
N GLY A 238 11.01 28.76 2.47
CA GLY A 238 9.78 29.28 3.08
C GLY A 238 9.50 28.63 4.43
N GLY A 239 9.69 27.31 4.55
CA GLY A 239 9.64 26.57 5.80
C GLY A 239 10.76 26.96 6.76
N ALA A 240 11.99 27.13 6.28
CA ALA A 240 13.12 27.57 7.09
C ALA A 240 13.00 29.04 7.52
N VAL A 241 12.47 29.92 6.68
CA VAL A 241 12.18 31.33 6.98
C VAL A 241 10.99 31.43 7.91
N PHE A 242 9.96 30.60 7.75
CA PHE A 242 8.85 30.53 8.69
C PHE A 242 9.32 30.00 10.05
N ILE A 243 10.16 28.97 10.09
CA ILE A 243 10.79 28.47 11.32
C ILE A 243 11.71 29.55 11.91
N ALA A 244 12.49 30.26 11.10
CA ALA A 244 13.35 31.35 11.56
C ALA A 244 12.55 32.56 12.06
N LEU A 245 11.42 32.90 11.43
CA LEU A 245 10.49 33.94 11.87
C LEU A 245 9.75 33.51 13.13
N VAL A 246 9.40 32.24 13.28
CA VAL A 246 8.83 31.70 14.52
C VAL A 246 9.89 31.70 15.62
N ILE A 247 11.14 31.33 15.34
CA ILE A 247 12.26 31.42 16.28
C ILE A 247 12.55 32.89 16.64
N ALA A 248 12.52 33.80 15.67
CA ALA A 248 12.74 35.23 15.86
C ALA A 248 11.57 35.88 16.63
N LEU A 249 10.33 35.49 16.36
CA LEU A 249 9.13 35.91 17.08
C LEU A 249 9.18 35.35 18.52
N VAL A 250 9.60 34.10 18.70
CA VAL A 250 9.84 33.50 20.02
C VAL A 250 10.99 34.21 20.74
N PHE A 251 12.05 34.62 20.05
CA PHE A 251 13.15 35.39 20.62
C PHE A 251 12.74 36.83 20.96
N TYR A 252 11.91 37.47 20.13
CA TYR A 252 11.39 38.81 20.31
C TYR A 252 10.37 38.87 21.47
N LEU A 253 9.46 37.89 21.53
CA LEU A 253 8.56 37.69 22.67
C LEU A 253 9.32 37.29 23.94
N ARG A 254 10.46 36.60 23.81
CA ARG A 254 11.37 36.30 24.92
C ARG A 254 12.14 37.55 25.37
N ASP A 255 12.55 38.43 24.46
CA ASP A 255 13.34 39.63 24.76
C ASP A 255 12.54 40.69 25.51
N SER A 256 11.24 40.81 25.19
CA SER A 256 10.28 41.64 25.94
C SER A 256 10.20 41.27 27.45
N ASN A 257 10.56 40.03 27.82
CA ASN A 257 10.57 39.53 29.21
C ASN A 257 11.99 39.23 29.76
N SER A 258 13.07 39.73 29.13
CA SER A 258 14.46 39.23 29.29
C SER A 258 15.42 40.06 30.15
N THR A 259 14.94 40.87 31.10
CA THR A 259 15.85 41.53 32.06
C THR A 259 16.05 40.76 33.38
N ARG A 260 15.22 39.74 33.69
CA ARG A 260 15.35 38.96 34.94
C ARG A 260 15.91 37.53 34.81
N LEU A 261 16.14 37.00 33.59
CA LEU A 261 16.44 35.57 33.36
C LEU A 261 17.90 35.21 33.00
N LYS A 262 18.75 36.21 32.71
CA LYS A 262 20.13 35.97 32.22
C LYS A 262 21.04 35.31 33.27
N ILE A 263 20.77 35.47 34.57
CA ILE A 263 21.57 34.88 35.65
C ILE A 263 21.21 33.40 35.92
N LYS A 264 19.95 32.97 35.67
CA LYS A 264 19.53 31.56 35.87
C LYS A 264 19.85 30.65 34.66
N ALA A 265 19.95 31.21 33.45
CA ALA A 265 20.20 30.44 32.23
C ALA A 265 21.63 29.86 32.16
N ALA A 266 22.63 30.51 32.75
CA ALA A 266 24.02 30.05 32.74
C ALA A 266 24.23 28.75 33.56
N LYS A 267 23.53 28.59 34.70
CA LYS A 267 23.55 27.35 35.50
C LYS A 267 22.81 26.19 34.82
N ILE A 268 21.73 26.48 34.09
CA ILE A 268 20.92 25.49 33.39
C ILE A 268 21.61 24.99 32.10
N LYS A 269 22.33 25.87 31.38
CA LYS A 269 23.13 25.50 30.19
C LYS A 269 24.22 24.47 30.53
N MET A 270 24.77 24.53 31.75
CA MET A 270 25.81 23.62 32.25
C MET A 270 25.26 22.25 32.68
N ILE A 271 23.99 22.18 33.14
CA ILE A 271 23.32 20.94 33.56
C ILE A 271 22.67 20.21 32.36
N ILE A 272 22.10 20.97 31.41
CA ILE A 272 21.56 20.42 30.16
C ILE A 272 22.68 19.83 29.29
N SER A 273 23.86 20.49 29.23
CA SER A 273 25.06 19.94 28.57
C SER A 273 25.46 18.57 29.11
N ARG A 274 25.30 18.32 30.42
CA ARG A 274 25.75 17.07 31.06
C ARG A 274 24.79 15.88 30.82
N SER A 275 23.48 16.14 30.75
CA SER A 275 22.47 15.12 30.38
C SER A 275 22.40 14.87 28.88
N PHE A 276 22.60 15.91 28.06
CA PHE A 276 22.63 15.80 26.60
C PHE A 276 23.92 15.10 26.14
N ASN A 277 25.06 15.37 26.77
CA ASN A 277 26.31 14.67 26.48
C ASN A 277 26.30 13.21 26.92
N SER A 278 25.59 12.81 27.98
CA SER A 278 25.48 11.38 28.35
C SER A 278 24.53 10.61 27.42
N MET A 279 23.49 11.25 26.89
CA MET A 279 22.59 10.65 25.89
C MET A 279 23.25 10.62 24.51
N MET A 280 23.93 11.69 24.13
CA MET A 280 24.74 11.77 22.92
C MET A 280 25.92 10.82 22.98
N MET A 281 26.55 10.59 24.14
CA MET A 281 27.63 9.60 24.30
C MET A 281 27.14 8.16 24.11
N VAL A 282 25.92 7.82 24.54
CA VAL A 282 25.32 6.48 24.32
C VAL A 282 24.80 6.34 22.89
N MET A 283 24.23 7.39 22.30
CA MET A 283 23.87 7.41 20.89
C MET A 283 25.10 7.41 19.99
N THR A 284 26.21 8.05 20.38
CA THR A 284 27.49 7.97 19.66
C THR A 284 28.19 6.66 19.94
N LEU A 285 28.04 6.01 21.11
CA LEU A 285 28.57 4.66 21.32
C LEU A 285 27.79 3.64 20.48
N SER A 286 26.46 3.82 20.36
CA SER A 286 25.59 3.03 19.50
C SER A 286 25.79 3.35 18.02
N ALA A 287 26.08 4.60 17.67
CA ALA A 287 26.41 5.03 16.30
C ALA A 287 27.85 4.65 15.91
N VAL A 288 28.78 4.58 16.87
CA VAL A 288 30.15 4.07 16.71
C VAL A 288 30.14 2.54 16.67
N LEU A 289 29.27 1.86 17.44
CA LEU A 289 29.01 0.42 17.24
C LEU A 289 28.33 0.18 15.89
N MET A 290 27.37 1.01 15.48
CA MET A 290 26.79 0.99 14.13
C MET A 290 27.85 1.22 13.07
N LEU A 291 28.74 2.22 13.22
CA LEU A 291 29.84 2.46 12.29
C LEU A 291 30.88 1.34 12.33
N PHE A 292 31.10 0.68 13.47
CA PHE A 292 31.97 -0.50 13.57
C PHE A 292 31.34 -1.71 12.89
N VAL A 293 30.03 -1.90 13.00
CA VAL A 293 29.28 -2.97 12.30
C VAL A 293 29.19 -2.68 10.80
N ILE A 294 28.97 -1.42 10.40
CA ILE A 294 29.01 -0.96 9.00
C ILE A 294 30.42 -1.13 8.40
N ASN A 295 31.49 -0.98 9.20
CA ASN A 295 32.86 -1.25 8.74
C ASN A 295 33.22 -2.75 8.76
N ILE A 296 32.50 -3.59 9.52
CA ILE A 296 32.68 -5.06 9.50
C ILE A 296 32.03 -5.70 8.25
N ASP A 297 31.14 -5.00 7.54
CA ASP A 297 30.64 -5.43 6.22
C ASP A 297 31.29 -4.69 5.02
N THR A 298 32.48 -4.10 5.23
CA THR A 298 33.47 -4.04 4.13
C THR A 298 34.33 -5.31 4.07
N VAL A 299 33.94 -6.37 4.81
CA VAL A 299 34.14 -7.72 4.27
C VAL A 299 33.41 -7.70 2.95
N ASN A 300 34.19 -7.70 1.86
CA ASN A 300 33.73 -8.05 0.53
C ASN A 300 32.68 -9.15 0.68
N SER A 301 31.40 -8.77 0.65
CA SER A 301 30.34 -9.71 0.30
C SER A 301 30.90 -10.31 -0.97
N THR A 302 31.14 -11.61 -0.93
CA THR A 302 31.66 -12.35 -2.08
C THR A 302 30.50 -12.38 -3.08
N ALA A 303 30.21 -11.21 -3.65
CA ALA A 303 29.37 -11.07 -4.81
C ALA A 303 30.09 -11.94 -5.83
N LYS A 304 29.45 -13.02 -6.23
CA LYS A 304 29.68 -13.53 -7.57
C LYS A 304 29.61 -12.29 -8.45
N ASP A 305 30.65 -11.98 -9.21
CA ASP A 305 30.76 -10.70 -9.92
C ASP A 305 29.64 -10.46 -10.96
N HIS A 306 28.58 -11.29 -10.98
CA HIS A 306 27.44 -11.33 -11.89
C HIS A 306 27.89 -11.12 -13.34
N LYS A 307 29.06 -11.68 -13.65
CA LYS A 307 29.75 -11.62 -14.92
C LYS A 307 29.92 -13.05 -15.39
N TYR A 308 29.43 -13.31 -16.59
CA TYR A 308 29.38 -14.63 -17.20
C TYR A 308 30.03 -14.60 -18.58
N GLU A 309 30.77 -15.65 -18.89
CA GLU A 309 31.31 -15.92 -20.22
C GLU A 309 30.29 -16.72 -21.05
N HIS A 310 30.44 -16.66 -22.38
CA HIS A 310 29.52 -17.35 -23.29
C HIS A 310 29.53 -18.86 -23.03
N GLY A 311 28.36 -19.43 -22.75
CA GLY A 311 28.21 -20.86 -22.43
C GLY A 311 28.37 -21.21 -20.96
N ASP A 312 28.58 -20.24 -20.07
CA ASP A 312 28.63 -20.49 -18.62
C ASP A 312 27.28 -21.01 -18.10
N ASP A 313 27.34 -22.07 -17.30
CA ASP A 313 26.18 -22.63 -16.60
C ASP A 313 25.87 -21.81 -15.35
N ILE A 314 24.73 -21.12 -15.37
CA ILE A 314 24.24 -20.31 -14.26
C ILE A 314 23.23 -21.12 -13.45
N PRO A 315 23.33 -21.16 -12.11
CA PRO A 315 22.42 -21.94 -11.30
C PRO A 315 20.99 -21.37 -11.36
N PHE A 316 20.05 -22.24 -11.71
CA PHE A 316 18.62 -21.94 -11.69
C PHE A 316 18.00 -22.53 -10.42
N TYR A 317 17.27 -21.71 -9.68
CA TYR A 317 16.58 -22.15 -8.47
C TYR A 317 15.07 -22.07 -8.67
N VAL A 318 14.35 -23.03 -8.11
CA VAL A 318 12.89 -22.96 -7.92
C VAL A 318 12.62 -22.68 -6.45
N ASN A 319 11.75 -21.73 -6.14
CA ASN A 319 11.49 -21.30 -4.77
C ASN A 319 10.17 -21.90 -4.27
N ASN A 320 9.08 -21.14 -4.37
CA ASN A 320 7.81 -21.45 -3.75
C ASN A 320 6.69 -21.54 -4.78
N VAL A 321 5.64 -22.27 -4.43
CA VAL A 321 4.35 -22.30 -5.13
C VAL A 321 3.23 -21.98 -4.15
N GLY A 322 2.19 -21.30 -4.60
CA GLY A 322 1.05 -20.97 -3.75
C GLY A 322 -0.12 -20.38 -4.52
N PRO A 323 -1.32 -20.35 -3.93
CA PRO A 323 -2.50 -19.72 -4.53
C PRO A 323 -2.27 -18.22 -4.72
N TYR A 324 -2.61 -17.71 -5.91
CA TYR A 324 -2.51 -16.27 -6.18
C TYR A 324 -3.45 -15.42 -5.30
N SER A 325 -4.56 -15.99 -4.82
CA SER A 325 -5.50 -15.29 -3.94
C SER A 325 -5.01 -15.15 -2.50
N ASN A 326 -4.01 -15.93 -2.07
CA ASN A 326 -3.46 -15.90 -0.71
C ASN A 326 -1.92 -15.99 -0.74
N PRO A 327 -1.21 -14.85 -0.86
CA PRO A 327 0.25 -14.81 -0.98
C PRO A 327 0.99 -15.35 0.26
N THR A 328 0.33 -15.34 1.42
CA THR A 328 0.92 -15.82 2.68
C THR A 328 0.87 -17.33 2.85
N GLU A 329 0.25 -18.04 1.90
CA GLU A 329 0.21 -19.48 1.86
C GLU A 329 1.14 -19.98 0.77
N THR A 330 2.34 -20.38 1.19
CA THR A 330 3.41 -20.81 0.28
C THR A 330 3.89 -22.20 0.65
N TYR A 331 4.16 -23.00 -0.37
CA TYR A 331 4.64 -24.37 -0.30
C TYR A 331 5.90 -24.52 -1.15
N GLU A 332 6.71 -25.54 -0.89
CA GLU A 332 7.92 -25.78 -1.67
C GLU A 332 7.53 -26.11 -3.12
N TYR A 333 8.32 -25.68 -4.10
CA TYR A 333 8.03 -25.92 -5.52
C TYR A 333 7.75 -27.41 -5.84
N TYR A 334 8.51 -28.32 -5.23
CA TYR A 334 8.37 -29.78 -5.40
C TYR A 334 7.31 -30.43 -4.50
N SER A 335 6.48 -29.64 -3.81
CA SER A 335 5.24 -30.14 -3.19
C SER A 335 4.22 -30.55 -4.25
N LEU A 336 4.28 -29.90 -5.42
CA LEU A 336 3.56 -30.33 -6.61
C LEU A 336 4.38 -31.38 -7.38
N PRO A 337 3.73 -32.32 -8.09
CA PRO A 337 4.40 -33.45 -8.74
C PRO A 337 5.09 -33.05 -10.06
N PHE A 338 5.99 -32.06 -10.00
CA PHE A 338 6.90 -31.66 -11.07
C PHE A 338 8.14 -32.57 -11.16
N CYS A 339 8.96 -32.37 -12.20
CA CYS A 339 10.26 -33.03 -12.39
C CYS A 339 11.22 -32.75 -11.21
N LYS A 340 11.37 -33.71 -10.30
CA LYS A 340 12.24 -33.59 -9.12
C LYS A 340 13.64 -34.14 -9.42
N PRO A 341 14.73 -33.41 -9.09
CA PRO A 341 16.10 -33.91 -9.25
C PRO A 341 16.39 -35.08 -8.31
N GLU A 342 17.32 -35.96 -8.69
CA GLU A 342 17.75 -37.12 -7.86
C GLU A 342 18.24 -36.68 -6.46
N HIS A 343 18.92 -35.53 -6.38
CA HIS A 343 19.40 -34.94 -5.13
C HIS A 343 18.99 -33.46 -5.04
N ILE A 344 18.00 -33.18 -4.19
CA ILE A 344 17.62 -31.80 -3.82
C ILE A 344 18.80 -31.13 -3.12
N LYS A 345 19.30 -30.05 -3.72
CA LYS A 345 20.29 -29.16 -3.10
C LYS A 345 19.64 -27.81 -2.85
N HIS A 346 19.43 -27.47 -1.59
CA HIS A 346 18.93 -26.15 -1.20
C HIS A 346 19.99 -25.08 -1.43
N LYS A 347 19.57 -23.89 -1.87
CA LYS A 347 20.39 -22.67 -1.86
C LYS A 347 20.83 -22.40 -0.42
N LYS A 348 22.08 -21.95 -0.24
CA LYS A 348 22.51 -21.44 1.06
C LYS A 348 21.85 -20.09 1.30
N SER A 349 20.71 -20.11 1.98
CA SER A 349 19.91 -18.90 2.23
C SER A 349 20.43 -18.12 3.44
N LYS A 350 20.27 -16.80 3.41
CA LYS A 350 20.54 -15.92 4.56
C LYS A 350 19.45 -16.07 5.62
N LEU A 351 19.74 -15.68 6.86
CA LEU A 351 18.77 -15.71 7.96
C LEU A 351 17.46 -14.98 7.59
N GLY A 352 17.57 -13.84 6.89
CA GLY A 352 16.43 -13.07 6.42
C GLY A 352 15.56 -13.79 5.38
N GLU A 353 16.18 -14.50 4.43
CA GLU A 353 15.49 -15.28 3.38
C GLU A 353 14.71 -16.44 4.01
N ILE A 354 15.30 -17.11 5.00
CA ILE A 354 14.63 -18.19 5.74
C ILE A 354 13.41 -17.65 6.52
N LEU A 355 13.51 -16.44 7.08
CA LEU A 355 12.39 -15.81 7.80
C LEU A 355 11.27 -15.32 6.88
N GLN A 356 11.60 -15.01 5.63
CA GLN A 356 10.63 -14.68 4.60
C GLN A 356 9.88 -15.93 4.09
N GLY A 357 10.45 -17.13 4.31
CA GLY A 357 9.89 -18.40 3.86
C GLY A 357 10.48 -18.88 2.52
N ASP A 358 11.65 -18.37 2.13
CA ASP A 358 12.31 -18.81 0.90
C ASP A 358 12.87 -20.23 1.05
N SER A 359 12.37 -21.16 0.24
CA SER A 359 12.88 -22.53 0.13
C SER A 359 13.47 -22.78 -1.25
N ALA A 360 14.41 -21.92 -1.67
CA ALA A 360 15.05 -22.03 -2.98
C ALA A 360 15.86 -23.33 -3.12
N VAL A 361 15.49 -24.17 -4.09
CA VAL A 361 16.15 -25.44 -4.43
C VAL A 361 16.73 -25.35 -5.83
N LEU A 362 17.93 -25.91 -6.01
CA LEU A 362 18.57 -26.01 -7.33
C LEU A 362 17.74 -26.95 -8.24
N SER A 363 17.37 -26.46 -9.41
CA SER A 363 16.61 -27.23 -10.41
C SER A 363 17.52 -27.78 -11.52
N ASP A 364 16.99 -28.68 -12.33
CA ASP A 364 17.69 -29.25 -13.50
C ASP A 364 17.62 -28.34 -14.75
N TYR A 365 16.98 -27.17 -14.65
CA TYR A 365 16.95 -26.19 -15.74
C TYR A 365 18.37 -25.68 -16.03
N LYS A 366 18.85 -25.93 -17.26
CA LYS A 366 20.14 -25.43 -17.73
C LYS A 366 19.94 -24.37 -18.80
N LEU A 367 20.20 -23.11 -18.44
CA LEU A 367 20.17 -21.92 -19.30
C LEU A 367 21.60 -21.36 -19.47
N PRO A 368 22.45 -21.95 -20.31
CA PRO A 368 23.81 -21.45 -20.49
C PRO A 368 23.82 -20.03 -21.07
N PHE A 369 24.72 -19.18 -20.58
CA PHE A 369 24.77 -17.76 -20.94
C PHE A 369 24.91 -17.55 -22.46
N LYS A 370 24.09 -16.66 -23.04
CA LYS A 370 24.04 -16.32 -24.47
C LYS A 370 23.76 -17.49 -25.44
N THR A 371 23.19 -18.60 -24.95
CA THR A 371 22.89 -19.76 -25.78
C THR A 371 21.38 -19.90 -26.02
N ASN A 372 20.95 -19.68 -27.27
CA ASN A 372 19.56 -19.81 -27.68
C ASN A 372 19.18 -21.26 -28.01
N PHE A 373 18.00 -21.71 -27.57
CA PHE A 373 17.41 -22.98 -27.99
C PHE A 373 15.88 -22.92 -27.92
N GLN A 374 15.22 -23.57 -28.88
CA GLN A 374 13.76 -23.51 -29.05
C GLN A 374 13.01 -24.55 -28.22
N SER A 375 13.62 -25.71 -27.97
CA SER A 375 13.02 -26.72 -27.09
C SER A 375 14.10 -27.64 -26.55
N LYS A 376 14.10 -27.83 -25.23
CA LYS A 376 14.92 -28.78 -24.52
C LYS A 376 14.05 -29.54 -23.53
N VAL A 377 14.18 -30.85 -23.50
CA VAL A 377 13.43 -31.71 -22.58
C VAL A 377 14.05 -31.60 -21.20
N LEU A 378 13.23 -31.27 -20.20
CA LEU A 378 13.62 -31.28 -18.79
C LEU A 378 13.50 -32.70 -18.24
N CYS A 379 12.30 -33.27 -18.29
CA CYS A 379 12.05 -34.66 -17.95
C CYS A 379 10.76 -35.19 -18.60
N GLU A 380 10.61 -36.51 -18.59
CA GLU A 380 9.37 -37.21 -18.91
C GLU A 380 8.75 -37.71 -17.60
N MET A 381 7.47 -37.40 -17.36
CA MET A 381 6.77 -37.79 -16.14
C MET A 381 5.45 -38.48 -16.45
N THR A 382 5.10 -39.44 -15.59
CA THR A 382 3.83 -40.17 -15.64
C THR A 382 2.97 -39.72 -14.47
N LEU A 383 1.89 -38.99 -14.74
CA LEU A 383 0.96 -38.53 -13.73
C LEU A 383 -0.06 -39.63 -13.42
N THR A 384 -0.15 -40.01 -12.15
CA THR A 384 -1.25 -40.83 -11.62
C THR A 384 -2.49 -39.97 -11.41
N LYS A 385 -3.66 -40.59 -11.27
CA LYS A 385 -4.92 -39.89 -10.96
C LYS A 385 -4.83 -38.91 -9.76
N GLU A 386 -4.14 -39.29 -8.69
CA GLU A 386 -3.93 -38.44 -7.51
C GLU A 386 -3.10 -37.18 -7.83
N ASN A 387 -2.07 -37.32 -8.67
CA ASN A 387 -1.24 -36.20 -9.12
C ASN A 387 -2.04 -35.28 -10.06
N ILE A 388 -2.88 -35.85 -10.92
CA ILE A 388 -3.79 -35.09 -11.80
C ILE A 388 -4.76 -34.26 -10.96
N ASP A 389 -5.40 -34.85 -9.96
CA ASP A 389 -6.33 -34.15 -9.07
C ASP A 389 -5.63 -33.02 -8.28
N THR A 390 -4.39 -33.25 -7.87
CA THR A 390 -3.55 -32.24 -7.20
C THR A 390 -3.27 -31.04 -8.13
N PHE A 391 -2.88 -31.29 -9.38
CA PHE A 391 -2.69 -30.21 -10.35
C PHE A 391 -4.00 -29.50 -10.71
N LYS A 392 -5.11 -30.22 -10.88
CA LYS A 392 -6.43 -29.61 -11.11
C LYS A 392 -6.83 -28.68 -9.96
N LYS A 393 -6.59 -29.10 -8.72
CA LYS A 393 -6.82 -28.26 -7.54
C LYS A 393 -5.96 -26.99 -7.58
N ALA A 394 -4.66 -27.14 -7.84
CA ALA A 394 -3.73 -26.01 -7.94
C ALA A 394 -4.13 -25.02 -9.06
N ILE A 395 -4.55 -25.51 -10.23
CA ILE A 395 -5.01 -24.67 -11.35
C ILE A 395 -6.31 -23.94 -10.99
N ARG A 396 -7.26 -24.61 -10.33
CA ARG A 396 -8.51 -24.00 -9.86
C ARG A 396 -8.27 -22.85 -8.88
N GLU A 397 -7.26 -22.98 -8.03
CA GLU A 397 -6.87 -21.97 -7.04
C GLU A 397 -5.86 -20.94 -7.59
N TYR A 398 -5.63 -20.92 -8.91
CA TYR A 398 -4.68 -20.02 -9.61
C TYR A 398 -3.28 -20.04 -9.00
N TYR A 399 -2.71 -21.24 -8.80
CA TYR A 399 -1.37 -21.33 -8.24
C TYR A 399 -0.34 -20.67 -9.15
N TYR A 400 0.57 -19.91 -8.54
CA TYR A 400 1.77 -19.38 -9.18
C TYR A 400 3.00 -20.14 -8.70
N ALA A 401 4.05 -20.10 -9.50
CA ALA A 401 5.37 -20.59 -9.17
C ALA A 401 6.37 -19.44 -9.23
N GLU A 402 7.21 -19.36 -8.20
CA GLU A 402 8.34 -18.46 -8.14
C GLU A 402 9.64 -19.23 -8.44
N MET A 403 10.43 -18.68 -9.36
CA MET A 403 11.73 -19.21 -9.75
C MET A 403 12.77 -18.08 -9.67
N ILE A 404 14.05 -18.43 -9.52
CA ILE A 404 15.13 -17.47 -9.33
C ILE A 404 16.30 -17.83 -10.25
N TYR A 405 16.73 -16.86 -11.05
CA TYR A 405 17.87 -16.99 -11.97
C TYR A 405 18.77 -15.75 -11.90
N ASP A 406 20.06 -15.91 -11.59
CA ASP A 406 20.99 -14.77 -11.33
C ASP A 406 20.46 -13.75 -10.29
N ASP A 407 19.78 -14.28 -9.26
CA ASP A 407 19.04 -13.52 -8.23
C ASP A 407 17.91 -12.64 -8.80
N LEU A 408 17.41 -12.92 -10.02
CA LEU A 408 16.21 -12.31 -10.59
C LEU A 408 15.00 -13.24 -10.38
N PRO A 409 13.87 -12.74 -9.84
CA PRO A 409 12.67 -13.53 -9.67
C PRO A 409 11.91 -13.66 -10.99
N ILE A 410 11.31 -14.82 -11.18
CA ILE A 410 10.46 -15.16 -12.32
C ILE A 410 9.17 -15.72 -11.74
N PHE A 411 8.04 -15.14 -12.15
CA PHE A 411 6.72 -15.59 -11.73
C PHE A 411 5.98 -16.15 -12.94
N GLY A 412 5.28 -17.28 -12.74
CA GLY A 412 4.43 -17.87 -13.76
C GLY A 412 3.30 -18.69 -13.13
N HIS A 413 2.13 -18.69 -13.76
CA HIS A 413 1.05 -19.59 -13.37
C HIS A 413 1.38 -21.03 -13.77
N ILE A 414 0.81 -22.00 -13.04
CA ILE A 414 1.05 -23.43 -13.30
C ILE A 414 0.22 -23.92 -14.50
N GLY A 415 -0.95 -23.34 -14.70
CA GLY A 415 -1.85 -23.71 -15.78
C GLY A 415 -3.04 -22.76 -15.87
N THR A 416 -3.96 -23.09 -16.76
CA THR A 416 -5.19 -22.34 -16.99
C THR A 416 -6.38 -23.30 -17.05
N PHE A 417 -7.58 -22.79 -16.83
CA PHE A 417 -8.80 -23.55 -17.06
C PHE A 417 -9.72 -22.77 -17.99
N GLN A 418 -10.42 -23.51 -18.84
CA GLN A 418 -11.43 -22.96 -19.74
C GLN A 418 -12.76 -23.62 -19.41
N ASP A 419 -13.78 -22.80 -19.21
CA ASP A 419 -15.15 -23.26 -19.14
C ASP A 419 -15.64 -23.47 -20.57
N ASP A 420 -15.89 -24.73 -20.91
CA ASP A 420 -16.37 -25.11 -22.23
C ASP A 420 -17.88 -24.81 -22.30
N PRO A 421 -18.34 -23.91 -23.19
CA PRO A 421 -19.75 -23.56 -23.29
C PRO A 421 -20.62 -24.74 -23.76
N THR A 422 -20.02 -25.81 -24.29
CA THR A 422 -20.73 -26.96 -24.87
C THR A 422 -20.90 -28.15 -23.93
N SER A 423 -20.14 -28.21 -22.83
CA SER A 423 -20.22 -29.29 -21.84
C SER A 423 -20.16 -28.73 -20.41
N PRO A 424 -20.82 -29.34 -19.42
CA PRO A 424 -20.78 -28.86 -18.03
C PRO A 424 -19.42 -29.09 -17.34
N ALA A 425 -18.39 -29.54 -18.07
CA ALA A 425 -17.08 -29.91 -17.52
C ALA A 425 -16.02 -28.84 -17.82
N THR A 426 -15.45 -28.26 -16.77
CA THR A 426 -14.31 -27.35 -16.86
C THR A 426 -13.07 -28.10 -17.35
N ARG A 427 -12.42 -27.62 -18.41
CA ARG A 427 -11.17 -28.20 -18.95
C ARG A 427 -9.97 -27.56 -18.26
N TYR A 428 -9.10 -28.38 -17.68
CA TYR A 428 -7.89 -27.94 -16.97
C TYR A 428 -6.67 -28.19 -17.85
N VAL A 429 -5.88 -27.16 -18.12
CA VAL A 429 -4.68 -27.21 -18.96
C VAL A 429 -3.45 -26.91 -18.10
N LEU A 430 -2.51 -27.84 -18.03
CA LEU A 430 -1.23 -27.69 -17.34
C LEU A 430 -0.19 -27.15 -18.31
N PHE A 431 0.56 -26.11 -17.94
CA PHE A 431 1.65 -25.62 -18.78
C PHE A 431 2.84 -26.59 -18.72
N THR A 432 3.28 -27.05 -19.88
CA THR A 432 4.35 -28.05 -20.03
C THR A 432 5.54 -27.53 -20.81
N HIS A 433 5.37 -26.49 -21.63
CA HIS A 433 6.44 -25.77 -22.30
C HIS A 433 6.66 -24.39 -21.68
N LEU A 434 7.85 -24.15 -21.11
CA LEU A 434 8.22 -22.87 -20.49
C LEU A 434 9.29 -22.13 -21.33
N PRO A 435 8.89 -21.13 -22.13
CA PRO A 435 9.82 -20.29 -22.87
C PRO A 435 10.35 -19.13 -22.03
N PHE A 436 11.67 -19.05 -21.85
CA PHE A 436 12.33 -17.95 -21.15
C PHE A 436 12.91 -16.92 -22.14
N LYS A 437 12.60 -15.64 -21.91
CA LYS A 437 13.20 -14.47 -22.57
C LYS A 437 14.19 -13.82 -21.62
N ILE A 438 15.44 -13.65 -22.06
CA ILE A 438 16.56 -13.21 -21.23
C ILE A 438 17.28 -12.06 -21.89
N GLU A 439 17.27 -10.90 -21.24
CA GLU A 439 18.01 -9.72 -21.68
C GLU A 439 19.38 -9.65 -21.01
N PHE A 440 20.42 -9.36 -21.79
CA PHE A 440 21.78 -9.20 -21.28
C PHE A 440 22.42 -7.89 -21.76
N ASN A 441 23.30 -7.34 -20.92
CA ASN A 441 24.15 -6.21 -21.28
C ASN A 441 25.61 -6.63 -21.04
N ASN A 442 26.41 -6.66 -22.10
CA ASN A 442 27.78 -7.17 -22.09
C ASN A 442 27.88 -8.60 -21.54
N ASN A 443 28.43 -8.77 -20.33
CA ASN A 443 28.62 -10.06 -19.66
C ASN A 443 27.68 -10.23 -18.45
N GLN A 444 26.65 -9.38 -18.32
CA GLN A 444 25.75 -9.39 -17.17
C GLN A 444 24.30 -9.58 -17.62
N ILE A 445 23.51 -10.28 -16.80
CA ILE A 445 22.09 -10.48 -17.04
C ILE A 445 21.32 -9.30 -16.47
N ILE A 446 20.38 -8.78 -17.26
CA ILE A 446 19.57 -7.62 -16.91
C ILE A 446 18.16 -8.05 -16.52
N ARG A 447 17.51 -8.86 -17.35
CA ARG A 447 16.11 -9.27 -17.17
C ARG A 447 15.91 -10.70 -17.64
N ILE A 448 15.00 -11.40 -16.99
CA ILE A 448 14.46 -12.69 -17.39
C ILE A 448 12.95 -12.70 -17.14
N GLU A 449 12.19 -13.16 -18.12
CA GLU A 449 10.73 -13.29 -18.04
C GLU A 449 10.25 -14.55 -18.78
N LEU A 450 9.05 -15.02 -18.45
CA LEU A 450 8.37 -16.07 -19.20
C LEU A 450 7.63 -15.44 -20.39
N ASP A 451 7.81 -16.01 -21.58
CA ASP A 451 7.11 -15.56 -22.79
C ASP A 451 5.69 -16.10 -22.82
N THR A 452 4.75 -15.37 -22.22
CA THR A 452 3.35 -15.77 -22.03
C THR A 452 2.62 -16.14 -23.33
N ASN A 453 3.01 -15.55 -24.46
CA ASN A 453 2.38 -15.81 -25.76
C ASN A 453 2.73 -17.18 -26.35
N ASN A 454 3.87 -17.75 -25.95
CA ASN A 454 4.40 -19.01 -26.47
C ASN A 454 4.34 -20.15 -25.43
N ILE A 455 3.60 -19.96 -24.34
CA ILE A 455 3.40 -21.02 -23.34
C ILE A 455 2.44 -22.05 -23.92
N GLU A 456 2.89 -23.31 -24.01
CA GLU A 456 2.06 -24.44 -24.41
C GLU A 456 1.69 -25.30 -23.20
N GLY A 457 0.48 -25.87 -23.24
CA GLY A 457 -0.05 -26.71 -22.18
C GLY A 457 -0.73 -27.97 -22.67
N VAL A 458 -0.81 -28.95 -21.79
CA VAL A 458 -1.47 -30.24 -22.03
C VAL A 458 -2.73 -30.31 -21.18
N GLU A 459 -3.83 -30.78 -21.77
CA GLU A 459 -5.08 -30.99 -21.06
C GLU A 459 -4.97 -32.15 -20.06
N LEU A 460 -5.40 -31.91 -18.83
CA LEU A 460 -5.48 -32.90 -17.76
C LEU A 460 -6.80 -33.69 -17.88
N ALA A 461 -6.85 -34.61 -18.82
CA ALA A 461 -7.97 -35.54 -18.96
C ALA A 461 -8.08 -36.49 -17.75
N ASP A 462 -9.31 -36.92 -17.41
CA ASP A 462 -9.55 -37.91 -16.35
C ASP A 462 -9.15 -39.31 -16.81
N GLN A 463 -7.84 -39.59 -16.80
CA GLN A 463 -7.24 -40.88 -17.12
C GLN A 463 -6.51 -41.45 -15.89
N GLU A 464 -6.32 -42.77 -15.83
CA GLU A 464 -5.59 -43.42 -14.72
C GLU A 464 -4.10 -43.04 -14.72
N GLU A 465 -3.51 -42.97 -15.92
CA GLU A 465 -2.13 -42.56 -16.14
C GLU A 465 -2.01 -41.64 -17.37
N LEU A 466 -1.38 -40.48 -17.19
CA LEU A 466 -1.09 -39.54 -18.28
C LEU A 466 0.43 -39.32 -18.39
N LYS A 467 1.00 -39.62 -19.56
CA LYS A 467 2.43 -39.37 -19.83
C LYS A 467 2.58 -37.98 -20.43
N ILE A 468 3.40 -37.15 -19.80
CA ILE A 468 3.69 -35.78 -20.25
C ILE A 468 5.19 -35.52 -20.24
N GLN A 469 5.62 -34.67 -21.16
CA GLN A 469 7.02 -34.26 -21.30
C GLN A 469 7.10 -32.77 -20.97
N ILE A 470 7.91 -32.41 -19.97
CA ILE A 470 8.17 -30.99 -19.66
C ILE A 470 9.31 -30.53 -20.54
N THR A 471 9.10 -29.43 -21.25
CA THR A 471 10.08 -28.81 -22.13
C THR A 471 10.26 -27.33 -21.79
N TYR A 472 11.39 -26.77 -22.19
CA TYR A 472 11.67 -25.35 -21.98
C TYR A 472 12.52 -24.78 -23.10
N ALA A 473 12.48 -23.46 -23.27
CA ALA A 473 13.21 -22.73 -24.30
C ALA A 473 13.96 -21.54 -23.68
N ALA A 474 15.02 -21.08 -24.35
CA ALA A 474 15.77 -19.89 -23.94
C ALA A 474 16.02 -18.99 -25.15
N SER A 475 15.66 -17.73 -25.03
CA SER A 475 15.90 -16.68 -26.02
C SER A 475 16.63 -15.52 -25.38
N TRP A 476 17.83 -15.21 -25.89
CA TRP A 476 18.72 -14.19 -25.39
C TRP A 476 18.70 -12.97 -26.31
N THR A 477 18.46 -11.80 -25.74
CA THR A 477 18.42 -10.51 -26.46
C THR A 477 19.36 -9.49 -25.82
N PRO A 478 20.07 -8.67 -26.62
CA PRO A 478 20.92 -7.62 -26.09
C PRO A 478 20.06 -6.44 -25.58
N SER A 479 20.48 -5.81 -24.48
CA SER A 479 19.83 -4.65 -23.86
C SER A 479 20.86 -3.58 -23.50
N GLU A 480 20.51 -2.31 -23.69
CA GLU A 480 21.36 -1.15 -23.33
C GLU A 480 21.25 -0.78 -21.85
N TYR A 481 20.32 -1.40 -21.12
CA TYR A 481 19.99 -1.01 -19.76
C TYR A 481 21.11 -1.38 -18.77
N PRO A 482 21.52 -0.47 -17.86
CA PRO A 482 22.66 -0.70 -16.97
C PRO A 482 22.36 -1.70 -15.86
N PHE A 483 23.30 -2.61 -15.59
CA PHE A 483 23.18 -3.62 -14.53
C PHE A 483 22.85 -3.04 -13.15
N SER A 484 23.40 -1.87 -12.81
CA SER A 484 23.18 -1.23 -11.50
C SER A 484 21.72 -0.86 -11.24
N LYS A 485 20.92 -0.67 -12.30
CA LYS A 485 19.51 -0.31 -12.20
C LYS A 485 18.57 -1.45 -12.54
N ARG A 486 19.07 -2.65 -12.87
CA ARG A 486 18.27 -3.75 -13.46
C ARG A 486 17.03 -4.13 -12.63
N MET A 487 17.07 -3.91 -11.32
CA MET A 487 15.95 -4.15 -10.41
C MET A 487 14.76 -3.19 -10.65
N GLU A 488 15.00 -1.97 -11.15
CA GLU A 488 13.95 -1.00 -11.48
C GLU A 488 12.96 -1.59 -12.53
N LEU A 489 13.42 -2.48 -13.41
CA LEU A 489 12.58 -3.14 -14.42
C LEU A 489 11.53 -4.10 -13.82
N TYR A 490 11.76 -4.58 -12.61
CA TYR A 490 10.83 -5.44 -11.87
C TYR A 490 9.92 -4.63 -10.93
N GLU A 491 10.15 -3.31 -10.79
CA GLU A 491 9.30 -2.40 -10.01
C GLU A 491 8.12 -1.84 -10.81
N ASP A 492 8.09 -2.02 -12.14
CA ASP A 492 7.10 -1.41 -13.06
C ASP A 492 5.78 -2.20 -13.20
N PHE A 493 5.53 -3.24 -12.38
CA PHE A 493 4.31 -4.06 -12.46
C PHE A 493 3.02 -3.34 -12.02
N PHE A 494 3.11 -2.10 -11.50
CA PHE A 494 1.96 -1.23 -11.26
C PHE A 494 2.18 0.11 -11.96
N PRO A 495 1.17 0.66 -12.65
CA PRO A 495 1.25 2.04 -13.11
C PRO A 495 1.54 2.90 -11.88
N LYS A 496 2.67 3.61 -11.90
CA LYS A 496 3.01 4.63 -10.92
C LYS A 496 1.97 5.73 -11.03
N GLU A 497 0.82 5.55 -10.40
CA GLU A 497 -0.09 6.62 -10.01
C GLU A 497 0.54 7.40 -8.84
N LEU A 498 1.82 7.76 -8.98
CA LEU A 498 2.57 8.59 -8.04
C LEU A 498 1.79 9.88 -7.77
N GLN A 499 1.04 10.37 -8.76
CA GLN A 499 0.14 11.52 -8.62
C GLN A 499 -0.98 11.29 -7.60
N ILE A 500 -1.59 10.10 -7.53
CA ILE A 500 -2.66 9.78 -6.58
C ILE A 500 -2.07 9.63 -5.16
N HIS A 501 -0.89 9.02 -5.03
CA HIS A 501 -0.18 8.94 -3.75
C HIS A 501 0.21 10.32 -3.22
N TRP A 502 0.86 11.17 -4.03
CA TRP A 502 1.24 12.52 -3.61
C TRP A 502 0.02 13.39 -3.28
N LEU A 503 -1.09 13.27 -4.02
CA LEU A 503 -2.32 14.01 -3.72
C LEU A 503 -2.94 13.59 -2.38
N SER A 504 -2.97 12.29 -2.11
CA SER A 504 -3.42 11.74 -0.83
C SER A 504 -2.53 12.18 0.35
N ILE A 505 -1.21 12.14 0.16
CA ILE A 505 -0.22 12.52 1.18
C ILE A 505 -0.30 14.01 1.47
N MET A 506 -0.41 14.87 0.44
CA MET A 506 -0.58 16.31 0.63
C MET A 506 -1.88 16.61 1.37
N ASN A 507 -2.96 15.91 1.05
CA ASN A 507 -4.24 16.06 1.75
C ASN A 507 -4.12 15.66 3.24
N SER A 508 -3.48 14.52 3.54
CA SER A 508 -3.23 14.09 4.93
C SER A 508 -2.29 15.05 5.67
N PHE A 509 -1.22 15.52 5.02
CA PHE A 509 -0.27 16.46 5.60
C PHE A 509 -0.93 17.79 5.97
N PHE A 510 -1.74 18.35 5.06
CA PHE A 510 -2.49 19.58 5.34
C PHE A 510 -3.55 19.38 6.42
N LEU A 511 -4.27 18.26 6.41
CA LEU A 511 -5.23 17.90 7.45
C LEU A 511 -4.53 17.84 8.83
N VAL A 512 -3.36 17.24 8.91
CA VAL A 512 -2.60 17.14 10.16
C VAL A 512 -2.08 18.48 10.64
N ILE A 513 -1.55 19.34 9.76
CA ILE A 513 -1.14 20.69 10.14
C ILE A 513 -2.34 21.49 10.66
N LEU A 514 -3.48 21.38 9.98
CA LEU A 514 -4.72 22.04 10.39
C LEU A 514 -5.18 21.52 11.75
N LEU A 515 -5.20 20.21 11.96
CA LEU A 515 -5.65 19.57 13.20
C LEU A 515 -4.71 19.91 14.37
N THR A 516 -3.39 19.82 14.16
CA THR A 516 -2.39 20.16 15.19
C THR A 516 -2.37 21.64 15.51
N GLY A 517 -2.53 22.50 14.49
CA GLY A 517 -2.68 23.95 14.65
C GLY A 517 -3.95 24.29 15.43
N PHE A 518 -5.09 23.72 15.05
CA PHE A 518 -6.36 23.89 15.75
C PHE A 518 -6.29 23.43 17.20
N LEU A 519 -5.74 22.24 17.46
CA LEU A 519 -5.57 21.72 18.82
C LEU A 519 -4.62 22.60 19.66
N SER A 520 -3.53 23.07 19.07
CA SER A 520 -2.58 23.97 19.73
C SER A 520 -3.20 25.32 20.05
N ILE A 521 -4.01 25.89 19.15
CA ILE A 521 -4.76 27.14 19.38
C ILE A 521 -5.79 26.94 20.49
N ILE A 522 -6.53 25.82 20.50
CA ILE A 522 -7.48 25.51 21.57
C ILE A 522 -6.75 25.43 22.91
N ILE A 523 -5.68 24.64 23.00
CA ILE A 523 -4.92 24.48 24.25
C ILE A 523 -4.34 25.83 24.69
N MET A 524 -3.75 26.61 23.78
CA MET A 524 -3.18 27.92 24.11
C MET A 524 -4.26 28.91 24.56
N LYS A 525 -5.43 28.90 23.91
CA LYS A 525 -6.56 29.76 24.26
C LYS A 525 -7.11 29.39 25.65
N ILE A 526 -7.27 28.10 25.93
CA ILE A 526 -7.73 27.61 27.23
C ILE A 526 -6.68 27.91 28.30
N LEU A 527 -5.41 27.60 28.07
CA LEU A 527 -4.33 27.92 29.00
C LEU A 527 -4.23 29.42 29.27
N LYS A 528 -4.27 30.28 28.24
CA LYS A 528 -4.22 31.74 28.41
C LYS A 528 -5.43 32.24 29.21
N ASN A 529 -6.61 31.71 28.92
CA ASN A 529 -7.83 32.04 29.66
C ASN A 529 -7.70 31.61 31.14
N ASP A 530 -7.27 30.38 31.40
CA ASP A 530 -7.12 29.84 32.75
C ASP A 530 -6.02 30.57 33.53
N TYR A 531 -4.86 30.86 32.93
CA TYR A 531 -3.82 31.70 33.55
C TYR A 531 -4.31 33.12 33.83
N SER A 532 -5.10 33.74 32.93
CA SER A 532 -5.65 35.07 33.16
C SER A 532 -6.70 35.09 34.26
N ARG A 533 -7.45 34.00 34.42
CA ARG A 533 -8.43 33.84 35.51
C ARG A 533 -7.71 33.76 36.85
N TYR A 534 -6.72 32.89 36.98
CA TYR A 534 -5.97 32.75 38.23
C TYR A 534 -5.11 33.98 38.58
N SER A 535 -4.57 34.69 37.57
CA SER A 535 -3.85 35.95 37.81
C SER A 535 -4.73 37.04 38.40
N LYS A 536 -6.00 37.14 37.99
CA LYS A 536 -6.93 38.13 38.58
C LYS A 536 -7.29 37.80 40.01
N THR A 537 -7.47 36.51 40.31
CA THR A 537 -7.77 36.05 41.68
C THR A 537 -6.60 36.26 42.64
N ASP A 538 -5.35 36.12 42.17
CA ASP A 538 -4.15 36.39 42.98
C ASP A 538 -3.92 37.91 43.24
N ASP A 539 -4.46 38.81 42.39
CA ASP A 539 -4.36 40.28 42.56
C ASP A 539 -5.54 40.88 43.36
N GLU A 540 -6.67 40.16 43.49
CA GLU A 540 -7.89 40.55 44.21
C GLU A 540 -7.98 39.91 45.62
N GLU A 541 -6.86 39.85 46.36
CA GLU A 541 -6.82 39.48 47.78
C GLU A 541 -7.55 40.53 48.65
N GLU A 542 -8.89 40.57 48.60
CA GLU A 542 -9.80 41.09 49.62
C GLU A 542 -11.26 40.98 49.10
N GLY A 543 -11.90 39.81 49.18
CA GLY A 543 -13.38 39.85 49.18
C GLY A 543 -14.20 38.61 48.85
N ASP A 544 -13.71 37.57 48.16
CA ASP A 544 -14.58 36.42 47.87
C ASP A 544 -13.83 35.09 47.90
N TYR A 545 -14.27 34.19 48.79
CA TYR A 545 -13.85 32.79 48.86
C TYR A 545 -14.43 32.02 47.66
N GLN A 546 -14.05 32.39 46.44
CA GLN A 546 -14.37 31.58 45.27
C GLN A 546 -13.39 30.41 45.26
N GLU A 547 -13.86 29.25 45.70
CA GLU A 547 -13.12 27.99 45.69
C GLU A 547 -12.36 27.83 44.38
N ASP A 548 -11.03 27.80 44.45
CA ASP A 548 -10.19 27.44 43.31
C ASP A 548 -10.72 26.10 42.78
N TYR A 549 -11.07 26.03 41.50
CA TYR A 549 -11.42 24.79 40.78
C TYR A 549 -10.40 24.58 39.65
N GLY A 550 -10.01 23.33 39.39
CA GLY A 550 -9.17 22.95 38.25
C GLY A 550 -7.71 22.58 38.58
N TRP A 551 -6.85 22.58 37.56
CA TRP A 551 -5.54 21.93 37.63
C TRP A 551 -4.54 22.58 38.62
N LYS A 552 -4.71 23.85 39.01
CA LYS A 552 -3.85 24.54 40.02
C LYS A 552 -3.92 23.86 41.40
N LEU A 553 -5.08 23.32 41.80
CA LEU A 553 -5.29 22.70 43.12
C LEU A 553 -4.49 21.42 43.33
N ILE A 554 -4.28 20.66 42.26
CA ILE A 554 -3.63 19.35 42.32
C ILE A 554 -2.10 19.46 42.28
N HIS A 555 -1.51 20.66 42.37
CA HIS A 555 -0.05 20.86 42.39
C HIS A 555 0.68 19.97 43.41
N GLY A 556 0.05 19.71 44.57
CA GLY A 556 0.56 18.83 45.61
C GLY A 556 0.36 17.33 45.37
N GLU A 557 -0.26 16.91 44.27
CA GLU A 557 -0.61 15.51 43.98
C GLU A 557 -0.18 15.03 42.59
N VAL A 558 0.04 15.95 41.66
CA VAL A 558 0.35 15.66 40.24
C VAL A 558 1.60 14.79 40.06
N PHE A 559 2.62 14.95 40.91
CA PHE A 559 3.87 14.17 40.82
C PHE A 559 3.85 12.89 41.66
N ARG A 560 2.68 12.47 42.15
CA ARG A 560 2.52 11.17 42.82
C ARG A 560 2.80 10.04 41.84
N PHE A 561 3.71 9.14 42.20
CA PHE A 561 4.11 8.04 41.34
C PHE A 561 2.97 7.03 41.12
N PRO A 562 2.89 6.42 39.92
CA PRO A 562 1.80 5.50 39.58
C PRO A 562 1.85 4.18 40.37
N PRO A 563 0.71 3.47 40.49
CA PRO A 563 0.69 2.08 40.93
C PRO A 563 1.49 1.21 39.96
N HIS A 564 2.09 0.13 40.45
CA HIS A 564 2.94 -0.79 39.67
C HIS A 564 4.10 -0.11 38.92
N LYS A 565 4.89 0.70 39.64
CA LYS A 565 6.08 1.41 39.14
C LYS A 565 7.01 0.57 38.26
N ASN A 566 7.17 -0.72 38.59
CA ASN A 566 8.02 -1.67 37.86
C ASN A 566 7.54 -1.94 36.43
N LEU A 567 6.23 -2.15 36.26
CA LEU A 567 5.62 -2.42 34.97
C LEU A 567 5.67 -1.18 34.08
N PHE A 568 5.36 -0.02 34.66
CA PHE A 568 5.41 1.26 33.97
C PHE A 568 6.82 1.58 33.44
N SER A 569 7.85 1.42 34.29
CA SER A 569 9.23 1.65 33.86
C SER A 569 9.68 0.66 32.79
N ALA A 570 9.22 -0.60 32.82
CA ALA A 570 9.52 -1.58 31.78
C ALA A 570 8.93 -1.16 30.42
N PHE A 571 7.63 -0.84 30.35
CA PHE A 571 6.99 -0.35 29.13
C PHE A 571 7.64 0.92 28.58
N TYR A 572 7.97 1.87 29.46
CA TYR A 572 8.66 3.11 29.09
C TYR A 572 10.05 2.85 28.47
N GLY A 573 10.80 1.88 28.99
CA GLY A 573 12.10 1.48 28.43
C GLY A 573 11.96 0.87 27.03
N ILE A 574 11.04 -0.08 26.88
CA ILE A 574 10.81 -0.79 25.61
C ILE A 574 10.34 0.19 24.52
N GLY A 575 9.49 1.17 24.84
CA GLY A 575 9.06 2.13 23.82
C GLY A 575 10.17 3.04 23.32
N TRP A 576 11.14 3.43 24.18
CA TRP A 576 12.34 4.12 23.71
C TRP A 576 13.18 3.27 22.75
N GLN A 577 13.27 1.96 23.02
CA GLN A 577 13.94 1.02 22.12
C GLN A 577 13.24 0.97 20.76
N PHE A 578 11.91 0.85 20.73
CA PHE A 578 11.13 0.80 19.48
C PHE A 578 11.22 2.08 18.65
N ILE A 579 11.17 3.26 19.28
CA ILE A 579 11.37 4.53 18.57
C ILE A 579 12.73 4.55 17.84
N ILE A 580 13.79 4.07 18.49
CA ILE A 580 15.13 4.02 17.90
C ILE A 580 15.22 2.99 16.78
N ILE A 581 14.67 1.79 16.97
CA ILE A 581 14.66 0.73 15.94
C ILE A 581 13.92 1.22 14.69
N THR A 582 12.70 1.74 14.83
CA THR A 582 11.91 2.22 13.68
C THR A 582 12.64 3.35 12.96
N SER A 583 13.20 4.31 13.72
CA SER A 583 13.96 5.41 13.12
C SER A 583 15.22 4.92 12.40
N ALA A 584 15.94 3.94 12.96
CA ALA A 584 17.15 3.39 12.35
C ALA A 584 16.83 2.63 11.05
N ILE A 585 15.79 1.78 11.04
CA ILE A 585 15.36 1.06 9.84
C ILE A 585 14.94 2.05 8.75
N LEU A 586 14.10 3.04 9.07
CA LEU A 586 13.66 4.05 8.10
C LEU A 586 14.83 4.85 7.53
N LEU A 587 15.82 5.23 8.36
CA LEU A 587 17.01 5.94 7.89
C LEU A 587 17.86 5.08 6.95
N LEU A 588 18.07 3.80 7.26
CA LEU A 588 18.79 2.89 6.37
C LEU A 588 18.02 2.62 5.08
N SER A 589 16.69 2.55 5.13
CA SER A 589 15.84 2.48 3.94
C SER A 589 15.99 3.71 3.05
N LEU A 590 16.09 4.91 3.62
CA LEU A 590 16.33 6.16 2.87
C LEU A 590 17.69 6.19 2.17
N PHE A 591 18.72 5.58 2.76
CA PHE A 591 20.02 5.37 2.11
C PHE A 591 19.99 4.28 1.04
N GLY A 592 18.84 3.63 0.83
CA GLY A 592 18.63 2.63 -0.19
C GLY A 592 19.23 1.27 0.17
N LEU A 593 19.48 0.95 1.45
CA LEU A 593 20.12 -0.33 1.81
C LEU A 593 19.19 -1.56 1.68
N PHE A 594 17.88 -1.34 1.58
CA PHE A 594 16.87 -2.39 1.47
C PHE A 594 16.17 -2.31 0.11
N TYR A 595 16.74 -2.98 -0.90
CA TYR A 595 16.08 -3.18 -2.20
C TYR A 595 15.20 -4.45 -2.15
N PRO A 596 14.05 -4.50 -2.86
CA PRO A 596 13.06 -5.59 -2.77
C PRO A 596 13.62 -6.99 -2.97
N ASN A 597 14.68 -7.09 -3.79
CA ASN A 597 15.24 -8.37 -4.21
C ASN A 597 16.51 -8.77 -3.44
N ASN A 598 16.87 -8.03 -2.38
CA ASN A 598 18.02 -8.33 -1.54
C ASN A 598 17.58 -9.14 -0.32
N GLY A 599 17.29 -10.41 -0.58
CA GLY A 599 16.85 -11.48 0.32
C GLY A 599 16.83 -11.15 1.82
N GLY A 600 15.66 -10.75 2.32
CA GLY A 600 15.35 -10.60 3.75
C GLY A 600 16.31 -9.72 4.58
N ASN A 601 17.09 -8.84 3.96
CA ASN A 601 18.03 -7.96 4.67
C ASN A 601 17.32 -7.07 5.69
N MET A 602 16.09 -6.64 5.40
CA MET A 602 15.28 -5.84 6.33
C MET A 602 14.96 -6.62 7.62
N TYR A 603 14.57 -7.89 7.51
CA TYR A 603 14.30 -8.75 8.67
C TYR A 603 15.57 -8.98 9.51
N THR A 604 16.70 -9.25 8.84
CA THR A 604 17.99 -9.43 9.50
C THR A 604 18.43 -8.17 10.25
N ALA A 605 18.30 -7.00 9.60
CA ALA A 605 18.58 -5.71 10.24
C ALA A 605 17.68 -5.45 11.45
N GLY A 606 16.40 -5.83 11.37
CA GLY A 606 15.46 -5.75 12.49
C GLY A 606 15.92 -6.55 13.72
N ILE A 607 16.37 -7.79 13.53
CA ILE A 607 16.89 -8.66 14.61
C ILE A 607 18.15 -8.06 15.24
N ILE A 608 19.10 -7.63 14.41
CA ILE A 608 20.36 -7.02 14.85
C ILE A 608 20.07 -5.74 15.64
N PHE A 609 19.21 -4.85 15.12
CA PHE A 609 18.84 -3.62 15.82
C PHE A 609 18.10 -3.89 17.12
N TYR A 610 17.22 -4.89 17.17
CA TYR A 610 16.57 -5.27 18.40
C TYR A 610 17.60 -5.69 19.47
N ALA A 611 18.58 -6.52 19.10
CA ALA A 611 19.64 -6.95 20.01
C ALA A 611 20.53 -5.79 20.49
N LEU A 612 20.98 -4.91 19.58
CA LEU A 612 21.87 -3.78 19.92
C LEU A 612 21.19 -2.68 20.73
N THR A 613 19.94 -2.34 20.39
CA THR A 613 19.20 -1.25 21.05
C THR A 613 18.63 -1.65 22.42
N SER A 614 18.70 -2.93 22.80
CA SER A 614 18.28 -3.47 24.09
C SER A 614 18.93 -2.75 25.29
N VAL A 615 20.16 -2.23 25.12
CA VAL A 615 20.85 -1.38 26.11
C VAL A 615 20.06 -0.12 26.45
N VAL A 616 19.35 0.48 25.48
CA VAL A 616 18.56 1.69 25.69
C VAL A 616 17.31 1.38 26.52
N SER A 617 16.67 0.23 26.25
CA SER A 617 15.53 -0.25 27.04
C SER A 617 15.90 -0.40 28.51
N GLY A 618 16.98 -1.14 28.79
CA GLY A 618 17.48 -1.33 30.15
C GLY A 618 17.83 -0.01 30.84
N TYR A 619 18.50 0.90 30.13
CA TYR A 619 18.91 2.22 30.64
C TYR A 619 17.71 3.09 31.02
N GLN A 620 16.77 3.31 30.09
CA GLN A 620 15.62 4.19 30.33
C GLN A 620 14.68 3.60 31.37
N SER A 621 14.47 2.28 31.34
CA SER A 621 13.65 1.60 32.34
C SER A 621 14.22 1.74 33.75
N SER A 622 15.50 1.42 33.94
CA SER A 622 16.12 1.45 35.26
C SER A 622 16.31 2.87 35.80
N LYS A 623 16.57 3.84 34.91
CA LYS A 623 16.59 5.27 35.25
C LYS A 623 15.23 5.73 35.78
N MET A 624 14.16 5.40 35.07
CA MET A 624 12.81 5.78 35.48
C MET A 624 12.38 5.08 36.78
N TYR A 625 12.66 3.79 36.91
CA TYR A 625 12.35 3.00 38.11
C TYR A 625 13.03 3.56 39.37
N LYS A 626 14.32 3.93 39.25
CA LYS A 626 15.06 4.57 40.35
C LYS A 626 14.47 5.93 40.71
N ASN A 627 14.10 6.73 39.71
CA ASN A 627 13.48 8.05 39.92
C ASN A 627 12.14 7.97 40.65
N MET A 628 11.41 6.86 40.52
CA MET A 628 10.17 6.61 41.26
C MET A 628 10.38 6.01 42.66
N GLY A 629 11.64 5.88 43.12
CA GLY A 629 12.00 5.30 44.41
C GLY A 629 11.91 3.76 44.45
N GLY A 630 12.05 3.09 43.30
CA GLY A 630 11.99 1.62 43.22
C GLY A 630 13.22 0.94 43.84
N THR A 631 13.00 -0.12 44.62
CA THR A 631 14.06 -0.88 45.33
C THR A 631 14.42 -2.19 44.63
N LYS A 632 13.45 -2.87 43.99
CA LYS A 632 13.63 -4.18 43.33
C LYS A 632 14.13 -4.05 41.88
N TRP A 633 15.29 -3.42 41.71
CA TRP A 633 15.83 -3.05 40.39
C TRP A 633 16.18 -4.26 39.49
N ALA A 634 16.61 -5.39 40.06
CA ALA A 634 16.93 -6.59 39.27
C ALA A 634 15.70 -7.14 38.53
N TRP A 635 14.55 -7.16 39.22
CA TRP A 635 13.27 -7.57 38.62
C TRP A 635 12.77 -6.58 37.57
N ASN A 636 13.11 -5.29 37.67
CA ASN A 636 12.82 -4.31 36.63
C ASN A 636 13.55 -4.63 35.32
N ILE A 637 14.84 -4.99 35.41
CA ILE A 637 15.65 -5.34 34.24
C ILE A 637 15.10 -6.61 33.57
N VAL A 638 14.83 -7.66 34.35
CA VAL A 638 14.23 -8.90 33.82
C VAL A 638 12.89 -8.61 33.15
N LEU A 639 12.02 -7.83 33.80
CA LEU A 639 10.73 -7.44 33.24
C LEU A 639 10.89 -6.63 31.94
N SER A 640 11.85 -5.72 31.86
CA SER A 640 12.11 -4.95 30.62
C SER A 640 12.59 -5.82 29.45
N ALA A 641 13.26 -6.94 29.74
CA ALA A 641 13.71 -7.89 28.71
C ALA A 641 12.60 -8.86 28.26
N THR A 642 11.71 -9.27 29.18
CA THR A 642 10.71 -10.32 28.90
C THR A 642 9.33 -9.80 28.53
N LEU A 643 8.98 -8.56 28.85
CA LEU A 643 7.61 -8.05 28.69
C LEU A 643 7.12 -8.03 27.23
N PHE A 644 8.01 -7.76 26.27
CA PHE A 644 7.69 -7.87 24.83
C PHE A 644 8.09 -9.23 24.26
N MET A 645 9.27 -9.75 24.64
CA MET A 645 9.79 -10.99 24.07
C MET A 645 8.96 -12.22 24.47
N GLY A 646 8.37 -12.25 25.67
CA GLY A 646 7.52 -13.34 26.12
C GLY A 646 6.29 -13.55 25.23
N PRO A 647 5.42 -12.53 25.07
CA PRO A 647 4.30 -12.59 24.12
C PRO A 647 4.75 -12.88 22.68
N PHE A 648 5.87 -12.30 22.24
CA PHE A 648 6.41 -12.55 20.90
C PHE A 648 6.79 -14.03 20.68
N ILE A 649 7.52 -14.64 21.61
CA ILE A 649 7.91 -16.06 21.53
C ILE A 649 6.66 -16.96 21.57
N LEU A 650 5.68 -16.64 22.42
CA LEU A 650 4.44 -17.41 22.51
C LEU A 650 3.68 -17.39 21.18
N VAL A 651 3.53 -16.19 20.59
CA VAL A 651 2.92 -15.99 19.27
C VAL A 651 3.71 -16.73 18.19
N ALA A 652 5.03 -16.55 18.14
CA ALA A 652 5.88 -17.20 17.15
C ALA A 652 5.79 -18.72 17.24
N PHE A 653 5.76 -19.28 18.46
CA PHE A 653 5.60 -20.71 18.68
C PHE A 653 4.24 -21.23 18.19
N LEU A 654 3.14 -20.53 18.48
CA LEU A 654 1.80 -20.89 18.01
C LEU A 654 1.72 -20.83 16.48
N SER A 655 2.17 -19.73 15.87
CA SER A 655 2.19 -19.55 14.41
C SER A 655 3.05 -20.61 13.73
N ASN A 656 4.24 -20.89 14.28
CA ASN A 656 5.14 -21.91 13.72
C ASN A 656 4.55 -23.33 13.85
N THR A 657 3.86 -23.63 14.96
CA THR A 657 3.17 -24.92 15.11
C THR A 657 2.12 -25.10 14.02
N ILE A 658 1.34 -24.06 13.73
CA ILE A 658 0.35 -24.10 12.65
C ILE A 658 1.05 -24.26 11.28
N ALA A 659 2.09 -23.47 11.00
CA ALA A 659 2.82 -23.57 9.74
C ALA A 659 3.38 -24.98 9.48
N VAL A 660 3.92 -25.62 10.53
CA VAL A 660 4.41 -27.01 10.47
C VAL A 660 3.27 -28.00 10.19
N THR A 661 2.10 -27.83 10.83
CA THR A 661 0.95 -28.75 10.60
C THR A 661 0.42 -28.71 9.17
N TRP A 662 0.60 -27.59 8.47
CA TRP A 662 0.17 -27.41 7.08
C TRP A 662 1.31 -27.61 6.06
N HIS A 663 2.51 -28.00 6.51
CA HIS A 663 3.70 -28.13 5.65
C HIS A 663 4.00 -26.88 4.80
N SER A 664 3.70 -25.69 5.34
CA SER A 664 3.98 -24.43 4.66
C SER A 664 5.47 -24.08 4.74
N THR A 665 6.01 -23.46 3.69
CA THR A 665 7.39 -22.94 3.65
C THR A 665 7.64 -21.80 4.64
N HIS A 666 6.59 -21.16 5.16
CA HIS A 666 6.69 -20.23 6.29
C HIS A 666 7.02 -20.92 7.63
N ALA A 667 7.05 -22.26 7.68
CA ALA A 667 7.50 -22.98 8.86
C ALA A 667 9.00 -22.74 9.08
N ILE A 668 9.34 -22.04 10.16
CA ILE A 668 10.73 -21.72 10.50
C ILE A 668 11.39 -22.99 11.07
N PRO A 669 12.53 -23.42 10.50
CA PRO A 669 13.29 -24.54 11.03
C PRO A 669 13.67 -24.36 12.51
N ILE A 670 13.72 -25.46 13.26
CA ILE A 670 14.07 -25.41 14.70
C ILE A 670 15.45 -24.77 14.91
N LEU A 671 16.39 -24.99 13.99
CA LEU A 671 17.75 -24.44 14.09
C LEU A 671 17.73 -22.90 14.06
N THR A 672 16.99 -22.27 13.15
CA THR A 672 16.88 -20.81 13.07
C THR A 672 16.17 -20.21 14.28
N ILE A 673 15.18 -20.93 14.85
CA ILE A 673 14.57 -20.51 16.13
C ILE A 673 15.62 -20.51 17.26
N ILE A 674 16.45 -21.55 17.34
CA ILE A 674 17.55 -21.64 18.32
C ILE A 674 18.57 -20.53 18.08
N GLU A 675 18.92 -20.22 16.84
CA GLU A 675 19.84 -19.12 16.51
C GLU A 675 19.31 -17.76 17.00
N ILE A 676 18.05 -17.44 16.73
CA ILE A 676 17.42 -16.17 17.18
C ILE A 676 17.35 -16.11 18.71
N LEU A 677 16.97 -17.21 19.36
CA LEU A 677 16.96 -17.29 20.83
C LEU A 677 18.37 -17.13 21.42
N THR A 678 19.39 -17.69 20.76
CA THR A 678 20.79 -17.55 21.17
C THR A 678 21.24 -16.09 21.08
N ILE A 679 20.92 -15.38 19.99
CA ILE A 679 21.21 -13.94 19.86
C ILE A 679 20.52 -13.16 20.98
N TRP A 680 19.25 -13.46 21.29
CA TRP A 680 18.55 -12.78 22.38
C TRP A 680 19.16 -13.07 23.76
N ILE A 681 19.50 -14.33 24.08
CA ILE A 681 20.05 -14.73 25.39
C ILE A 681 21.47 -14.21 25.59
N PHE A 682 22.34 -14.30 24.58
CA PHE A 682 23.76 -13.98 24.72
C PHE A 682 24.12 -12.54 24.35
N VAL A 683 23.30 -11.87 23.54
CA VAL A 683 23.53 -10.47 23.15
C VAL A 683 22.47 -9.59 23.80
N GLY A 684 21.19 -9.75 23.44
CA GLY A 684 20.12 -8.84 23.86
C GLY A 684 19.93 -8.73 25.38
N PHE A 685 19.86 -9.85 26.10
CA PHE A 685 19.64 -9.86 27.55
C PHE A 685 20.82 -9.24 28.33
N PRO A 686 22.09 -9.63 28.10
CA PRO A 686 23.25 -9.00 28.74
C PRO A 686 23.35 -7.50 28.45
N LEU A 687 23.10 -7.06 27.21
CA LEU A 687 23.08 -5.63 26.88
C LEU A 687 21.97 -4.88 27.64
N THR A 688 20.80 -5.49 27.84
CA THR A 688 19.73 -4.95 28.69
C THR A 688 20.18 -4.80 30.14
N VAL A 689 20.91 -5.78 30.69
CA VAL A 689 21.47 -5.73 32.04
C VAL A 689 22.51 -4.62 32.19
N VAL A 690 23.44 -4.52 31.23
CA VAL A 690 24.46 -3.45 31.18
C VAL A 690 23.78 -2.08 31.14
N GLY A 691 22.79 -1.92 30.27
CA GLY A 691 21.95 -0.72 30.18
C GLY A 691 21.28 -0.41 31.52
N GLY A 692 20.69 -1.40 32.17
CA GLY A 692 20.02 -1.25 33.46
C GLY A 692 20.96 -0.82 34.60
N ILE A 693 22.15 -1.40 34.68
CA ILE A 693 23.18 -0.99 35.65
C ILE A 693 23.64 0.44 35.38
N ALA A 694 23.89 0.79 34.11
CA ALA A 694 24.25 2.15 33.72
C ALA A 694 23.14 3.16 34.07
N GLY A 695 21.88 2.83 33.76
CA GLY A 695 20.71 3.66 34.07
C GLY A 695 20.56 3.91 35.56
N ARG A 696 20.80 2.89 36.38
CA ARG A 696 20.78 3.04 37.84
C ARG A 696 21.93 3.91 38.36
N ARG A 697 23.15 3.74 37.84
CA ARG A 697 24.34 4.47 38.33
C ARG A 697 24.29 5.94 37.94
N PHE A 698 23.88 6.24 36.71
CA PHE A 698 23.92 7.59 36.13
C PHE A 698 22.59 8.34 36.19
N ALA A 699 21.53 7.77 36.78
CA ALA A 699 20.25 8.45 36.94
C ALA A 699 20.37 9.71 37.84
N PRO A 700 20.15 10.92 37.29
CA PRO A 700 20.04 12.13 38.10
C PRO A 700 18.73 12.10 38.90
N PRO A 701 18.70 12.69 40.11
CA PRO A 701 17.47 12.78 40.90
C PRO A 701 16.39 13.53 40.12
N LEU A 702 15.15 13.05 40.22
CA LEU A 702 14.02 13.68 39.55
C LEU A 702 13.73 15.03 40.19
N GLU A 703 14.09 16.12 39.49
CA GLU A 703 13.67 17.48 39.88
C GLU A 703 12.16 17.63 39.64
N VAL A 704 11.37 17.44 40.70
CA VAL A 704 9.94 17.74 40.74
C VAL A 704 9.73 19.20 41.16
N PRO A 705 8.87 19.97 40.47
CA PRO A 705 8.65 21.38 40.79
C PRO A 705 7.88 21.59 42.09
N CYS A 706 7.04 20.64 42.50
CA CYS A 706 6.22 20.72 43.71
C CYS A 706 6.37 19.46 44.56
N ARG A 707 6.33 19.60 45.89
CA ARG A 707 6.36 18.46 46.83
C ARG A 707 4.98 17.82 46.91
N THR A 708 4.93 16.48 46.94
CA THR A 708 3.68 15.74 47.07
C THR A 708 3.17 15.73 48.51
N LYS A 709 1.86 15.93 48.72
CA LYS A 709 1.20 15.76 50.02
C LYS A 709 1.07 14.26 50.36
N ASN A 710 0.86 13.96 51.64
CA ASN A 710 0.80 12.57 52.13
C ASN A 710 -0.51 11.85 51.75
N PHE A 711 -1.65 12.54 51.81
CA PHE A 711 -2.97 11.96 51.58
C PHE A 711 -3.53 12.39 50.23
N PRO A 712 -3.94 11.43 49.36
CA PRO A 712 -4.50 11.77 48.05
C PRO A 712 -5.85 12.45 48.22
N ARG A 713 -6.11 13.48 47.41
CA ARG A 713 -7.44 14.08 47.30
C ARG A 713 -8.41 13.11 46.62
N GLU A 714 -9.67 13.13 47.05
CA GLU A 714 -10.74 12.39 46.38
C GLU A 714 -10.98 12.95 44.97
N ILE A 715 -11.23 12.06 44.01
CA ILE A 715 -11.41 12.41 42.60
C ILE A 715 -12.91 12.60 42.34
N PRO A 716 -13.34 13.72 41.74
CA PRO A 716 -14.76 13.94 41.45
C PRO A 716 -15.30 12.90 40.47
N PRO A 717 -16.60 12.53 40.56
CA PRO A 717 -17.20 11.57 39.65
C PRO A 717 -17.22 12.12 38.21
N ILE A 718 -16.65 11.36 37.28
CA ILE A 718 -16.58 11.73 35.86
C ILE A 718 -17.75 11.13 35.04
N PRO A 719 -18.28 11.87 34.05
CA PRO A 719 -19.24 11.34 33.08
C PRO A 719 -18.69 10.13 32.31
N TRP A 720 -19.58 9.27 31.82
CA TRP A 720 -19.20 8.01 31.13
C TRP A 720 -18.27 8.24 29.94
N TYR A 721 -18.52 9.27 29.13
CA TYR A 721 -17.74 9.60 27.92
C TYR A 721 -16.31 10.11 28.23
N ARG A 722 -16.04 10.49 29.48
CA ARG A 722 -14.71 10.91 29.95
C ARG A 722 -13.95 9.78 30.67
N ARG A 723 -14.52 8.58 30.75
CA ARG A 723 -13.80 7.41 31.30
C ARG A 723 -12.73 6.95 30.31
N LEU A 724 -11.71 6.27 30.83
CA LEU A 724 -10.54 5.79 30.09
C LEU A 724 -10.89 5.09 28.76
N PRO A 725 -11.88 4.18 28.65
CA PRO A 725 -12.15 3.49 27.39
C PRO A 725 -12.62 4.42 26.26
N CYS A 726 -13.50 5.37 26.56
CA CYS A 726 -13.97 6.35 25.59
C CYS A 726 -12.85 7.32 25.18
N GLN A 727 -12.02 7.74 26.14
CA GLN A 727 -10.86 8.60 25.87
C GLN A 727 -9.84 7.89 24.98
N MET A 728 -9.57 6.61 25.21
CA MET A 728 -8.66 5.81 24.38
C MET A 728 -9.14 5.72 22.93
N MET A 729 -10.44 5.46 22.72
CA MET A 729 -11.03 5.37 21.38
C MET A 729 -10.96 6.73 20.65
N MET A 730 -11.28 7.82 21.35
CA MET A 730 -11.17 9.17 20.80
C MET A 730 -9.72 9.57 20.49
N ALA A 731 -8.78 9.19 21.38
CA ALA A 731 -7.36 9.49 21.20
C ALA A 731 -6.73 8.73 20.03
N GLY A 732 -7.18 7.50 19.76
CA GLY A 732 -6.72 6.68 18.63
C GLY A 732 -7.34 7.04 17.28
N PHE A 733 -8.57 7.58 17.26
CA PHE A 733 -9.29 7.89 16.02
C PHE A 733 -8.58 8.94 15.15
N LEU A 734 -8.03 9.99 15.76
CA LEU A 734 -7.40 11.10 15.04
C LEU A 734 -6.02 10.77 14.45
N PRO A 735 -5.09 10.06 15.16
CA PRO A 735 -3.89 9.53 14.53
C PRO A 735 -4.21 8.51 13.43
N PHE A 736 -5.24 7.66 13.63
CA PHE A 736 -5.66 6.68 12.65
C PHE A 736 -6.17 7.33 11.37
N SER A 737 -7.04 8.36 11.47
CA SER A 737 -7.55 9.06 10.29
C SER A 737 -6.46 9.77 9.49
N ALA A 738 -5.39 10.21 10.16
CA ALA A 738 -4.23 10.81 9.50
C ALA A 738 -3.40 9.79 8.70
N ILE A 739 -3.29 8.54 9.16
CA ILE A 739 -2.43 7.53 8.51
C ILE A 739 -3.19 6.48 7.69
N TYR A 740 -4.52 6.50 7.69
CA TYR A 740 -5.37 5.43 7.14
C TYR A 740 -5.00 5.03 5.71
N ILE A 741 -4.76 6.02 4.83
CA ILE A 741 -4.46 5.75 3.42
C ILE A 741 -3.10 5.06 3.27
N GLU A 742 -2.09 5.49 4.02
CA GLU A 742 -0.77 4.87 4.00
C GLU A 742 -0.79 3.48 4.62
N LEU A 743 -1.56 3.31 5.70
CA LEU A 743 -1.77 2.02 6.32
C LEU A 743 -2.44 1.03 5.36
N PHE A 744 -3.36 1.48 4.50
CA PHE A 744 -3.94 0.66 3.43
C PHE A 744 -2.88 0.17 2.44
N TYR A 745 -2.00 1.05 1.96
CA TYR A 745 -0.92 0.65 1.05
C TYR A 745 0.10 -0.28 1.71
N ILE A 746 0.43 -0.04 2.99
CA ILE A 746 1.29 -0.94 3.77
C ILE A 746 0.63 -2.31 3.92
N PHE A 747 -0.67 -2.38 4.21
CA PHE A 747 -1.36 -3.66 4.33
C PHE A 747 -1.47 -4.40 2.99
N ASN A 748 -1.74 -3.69 1.89
CA ASN A 748 -1.70 -4.29 0.56
C ASN A 748 -0.30 -4.79 0.18
N SER A 749 0.75 -4.21 0.74
CA SER A 749 2.10 -4.71 0.54
C SER A 749 2.46 -5.90 1.43
N VAL A 750 2.07 -5.87 2.71
CA VAL A 750 2.36 -6.95 3.67
C VAL A 750 1.57 -8.22 3.35
N TRP A 751 0.33 -8.08 2.88
CA TRP A 751 -0.58 -9.20 2.59
C TRP A 751 -0.81 -9.43 1.09
N GLY A 752 -0.27 -8.57 0.23
CA GLY A 752 -0.34 -8.72 -1.23
C GLY A 752 1.00 -9.16 -1.81
N HIS A 753 1.07 -9.19 -3.15
CA HIS A 753 2.23 -9.70 -3.89
C HIS A 753 3.40 -8.71 -4.01
N ASN A 754 3.24 -7.46 -3.57
CA ASN A 754 4.19 -6.39 -3.87
C ASN A 754 4.87 -5.84 -2.62
N SER A 755 6.16 -5.56 -2.74
CA SER A 755 6.92 -4.85 -1.70
C SER A 755 6.72 -3.34 -1.82
N TYR A 756 6.41 -2.66 -0.71
CA TYR A 756 6.28 -1.21 -0.65
C TYR A 756 7.67 -0.55 -0.69
N THR A 757 8.02 0.09 -1.81
CA THR A 757 9.36 0.67 -2.06
C THR A 757 9.47 2.16 -1.70
N LEU A 758 8.36 2.82 -1.36
CA LEU A 758 8.31 4.27 -1.10
C LEU A 758 8.73 4.64 0.33
N TYR A 759 9.93 4.22 0.75
CA TYR A 759 10.44 4.46 2.11
C TYR A 759 10.54 5.95 2.51
N GLY A 760 10.72 6.84 1.52
CA GLY A 760 10.70 8.29 1.71
C GLY A 760 9.40 8.80 2.33
N ILE A 761 8.28 8.32 1.80
CA ILE A 761 6.94 8.68 2.26
C ILE A 761 6.69 8.09 3.66
N LEU A 762 7.07 6.83 3.86
CA LEU A 762 6.95 6.15 5.16
C LEU A 762 7.65 6.92 6.30
N CYS A 763 8.83 7.51 6.02
CA CYS A 763 9.54 8.34 7.00
C CYS A 763 8.78 9.62 7.37
N VAL A 764 8.19 10.31 6.38
CA VAL A 764 7.40 11.53 6.62
C VAL A 764 6.15 11.20 7.44
N VAL A 765 5.44 10.14 7.06
CA VAL A 765 4.22 9.66 7.74
C VAL A 765 4.52 9.26 9.19
N PHE A 766 5.65 8.60 9.43
CA PHE A 766 6.10 8.25 10.78
C PHE A 766 6.32 9.50 11.65
N ILE A 767 6.96 10.55 11.12
CA ILE A 767 7.18 11.81 11.87
C ILE A 767 5.84 12.48 12.20
N ILE A 768 4.93 12.54 11.22
CA ILE A 768 3.58 13.08 11.38
C ILE A 768 2.83 12.34 12.49
N LEU A 769 2.87 11.00 12.48
CA LEU A 769 2.24 10.16 13.49
C LEU A 769 2.75 10.50 14.90
N LEU A 770 4.07 10.65 15.09
CA LEU A 770 4.65 11.02 16.39
C LEU A 770 4.16 12.38 16.88
N ILE A 771 4.08 13.38 15.99
CA ILE A 771 3.62 14.73 16.33
C ILE A 771 2.13 14.74 16.71
N VAL A 772 1.29 14.09 15.91
CA VAL A 772 -0.17 14.03 16.15
C VAL A 772 -0.46 13.34 17.48
N THR A 773 0.16 12.19 17.73
CA THR A 773 0.02 11.47 19.00
C THR A 773 0.50 12.32 20.17
N ALA A 774 1.63 13.03 20.06
CA ALA A 774 2.12 13.92 21.12
C ALA A 774 1.13 15.06 21.43
N CYS A 775 0.57 15.69 20.40
CA CYS A 775 -0.38 16.79 20.57
C CYS A 775 -1.69 16.34 21.23
N ILE A 776 -2.24 15.21 20.79
CA ILE A 776 -3.51 14.66 21.30
C ILE A 776 -3.36 14.20 22.75
N THR A 777 -2.28 13.47 23.06
CA THR A 777 -2.02 13.00 24.42
C THR A 777 -1.82 14.17 25.39
N VAL A 778 -1.13 15.25 24.99
CA VAL A 778 -1.03 16.48 25.77
C VAL A 778 -2.41 17.09 26.02
N ALA A 779 -3.27 17.20 24.99
CA ALA A 779 -4.63 17.73 25.13
C ALA A 779 -5.46 16.92 26.14
N PHE A 780 -5.47 15.59 26.02
CA PHE A 780 -6.21 14.73 26.94
C PHE A 780 -5.65 14.78 28.37
N THR A 781 -4.32 14.85 28.54
CA THR A 781 -3.74 15.04 29.88
C THR A 781 -4.12 16.38 30.48
N TYR A 782 -4.20 17.44 29.69
CA TYR A 782 -4.70 18.73 30.17
C TYR A 782 -6.15 18.62 30.64
N PHE A 783 -7.04 18.05 29.81
CA PHE A 783 -8.44 17.87 30.19
C PHE A 783 -8.62 16.97 31.42
N GLN A 784 -7.76 15.97 31.60
CA GLN A 784 -7.76 15.13 32.80
C GLN A 784 -7.37 15.94 34.04
N LEU A 785 -6.31 16.75 33.96
CA LEU A 785 -5.83 17.59 35.06
C LEU A 785 -6.81 18.71 35.41
N SER A 786 -7.48 19.31 34.42
CA SER A 786 -8.52 20.34 34.64
C SER A 786 -9.74 19.81 35.39
N MET A 787 -9.94 18.48 35.43
CA MET A 787 -10.98 17.81 36.20
C MET A 787 -10.49 17.30 37.55
N GLU A 788 -9.31 17.75 38.00
CA GLU A 788 -8.72 17.41 39.31
C GLU A 788 -8.32 15.93 39.45
N ASP A 789 -8.24 15.18 38.34
CA ASP A 789 -7.70 13.81 38.34
C ASP A 789 -6.17 13.85 38.15
N HIS A 790 -5.45 13.52 39.23
CA HIS A 790 -3.99 13.49 39.27
C HIS A 790 -3.38 12.20 38.67
N ARG A 791 -4.19 11.20 38.28
CA ARG A 791 -3.71 9.88 37.78
C ARG A 791 -3.37 9.90 36.29
N TRP A 792 -2.53 10.84 35.86
CA TRP A 792 -2.21 11.03 34.44
C TRP A 792 -1.10 10.12 33.90
N TRP A 793 -0.26 9.51 34.76
CA TRP A 793 0.90 8.72 34.33
C TRP A 793 0.53 7.54 33.42
N TRP A 794 -0.39 6.66 33.86
CA TRP A 794 -0.87 5.54 33.05
C TRP A 794 -1.81 6.02 31.94
N THR A 795 -2.69 6.98 32.22
CA THR A 795 -3.66 7.50 31.24
C THR A 795 -2.97 8.15 30.03
N SER A 796 -1.88 8.90 30.24
CA SER A 796 -1.10 9.50 29.15
C SER A 796 -0.39 8.46 28.27
N PHE A 797 0.11 7.38 28.88
CA PHE A 797 0.69 6.26 28.14
C PHE A 797 -0.37 5.49 27.35
N ILE A 798 -1.48 5.15 28.00
CA ILE A 798 -2.56 4.36 27.40
C ILE A 798 -3.32 5.15 26.32
N ASN A 799 -3.52 6.47 26.48
CA ASN A 799 -4.13 7.29 25.43
C ASN A 799 -3.23 7.46 24.20
N GLY A 800 -1.91 7.31 24.36
CA GLY A 800 -0.97 7.27 23.24
C GLY A 800 -1.00 5.94 22.48
N GLY A 801 -1.28 4.84 23.18
CA GLY A 801 -1.45 3.51 22.58
C GLY A 801 -2.94 3.09 22.56
N SER A 802 -3.67 3.37 21.50
CA SER A 802 -5.03 2.84 21.35
C SER A 802 -4.99 1.33 21.01
N HIS A 803 -5.47 0.47 21.91
CA HIS A 803 -5.70 -0.95 21.63
C HIS A 803 -7.11 -1.16 21.05
N MET A 804 -7.23 -1.65 19.81
CA MET A 804 -8.48 -2.17 19.24
C MET A 804 -8.55 -3.69 19.40
N TYR A 805 -9.72 -4.21 19.77
CA TYR A 805 -10.04 -5.64 19.77
C TYR A 805 -11.00 -5.98 18.63
N GLY A 806 -10.81 -7.14 18.00
CA GLY A 806 -11.73 -7.76 17.05
C GLY A 806 -11.62 -9.30 17.09
N LEU A 807 -12.73 -9.98 16.80
CA LEU A 807 -12.96 -11.44 16.70
C LEU A 807 -13.77 -11.65 15.40
N LEU A 808 -13.82 -12.75 14.65
CA LEU A 808 -13.25 -14.10 14.66
C LEU A 808 -13.26 -14.58 13.18
N GLN A 809 -12.08 -14.67 12.54
CA GLN A 809 -11.72 -15.49 11.37
C GLN A 809 -10.19 -15.36 11.19
N THR A 810 -9.47 -15.73 12.26
CA THR A 810 -8.66 -14.77 13.01
C THR A 810 -7.19 -15.15 13.24
N THR A 811 -6.72 -16.39 13.10
CA THR A 811 -5.51 -16.79 13.87
C THR A 811 -4.18 -16.22 13.32
N PHE A 812 -3.78 -16.45 12.07
CA PHE A 812 -2.50 -15.87 11.57
C PHE A 812 -2.55 -14.34 11.51
N TYR A 813 -3.59 -13.80 10.86
CA TYR A 813 -3.78 -12.36 10.76
C TYR A 813 -3.85 -11.70 12.15
N PHE A 814 -4.64 -12.20 13.10
CA PHE A 814 -4.74 -11.55 14.41
C PHE A 814 -3.57 -11.85 15.33
N THR A 815 -2.85 -12.96 15.15
CA THR A 815 -1.64 -13.21 15.95
C THR A 815 -0.52 -12.26 15.51
N TYR A 816 -0.32 -12.06 14.20
CA TYR A 816 0.60 -11.04 13.69
C TYR A 816 0.13 -9.62 14.03
N MET A 817 -1.16 -9.32 13.83
CA MET A 817 -1.72 -8.01 14.17
C MET A 817 -1.67 -7.72 15.67
N PHE A 818 -1.78 -8.73 16.54
CA PHE A 818 -1.62 -8.55 17.98
C PHE A 818 -0.22 -8.04 18.33
N ILE A 819 0.83 -8.62 17.74
CA ILE A 819 2.22 -8.16 17.94
C ILE A 819 2.43 -6.77 17.35
N VAL A 820 1.90 -6.49 16.16
CA VAL A 820 1.96 -5.15 15.53
C VAL A 820 1.26 -4.11 16.42
N CYS A 821 0.06 -4.40 16.91
CA CYS A 821 -0.68 -3.54 17.84
C CYS A 821 0.08 -3.34 19.15
N LEU A 822 0.67 -4.39 19.72
CA LEU A 822 1.49 -4.29 20.94
C LEU A 822 2.73 -3.42 20.70
N PHE A 823 3.39 -3.55 19.54
CA PHE A 823 4.52 -2.73 19.15
C PHE A 823 4.14 -1.24 19.08
N PHE A 824 3.10 -0.89 18.32
CA PHE A 824 2.63 0.49 18.20
C PHE A 824 2.08 1.05 19.52
N PHE A 825 1.40 0.23 20.32
CA PHE A 825 0.92 0.61 21.65
C PHE A 825 2.07 1.11 22.54
N ILE A 826 3.16 0.34 22.62
CA ILE A 826 4.31 0.67 23.47
C ILE A 826 5.08 1.88 22.90
N LEU A 827 5.26 1.94 21.58
CA LEU A 827 5.94 3.03 20.88
C LEU A 827 5.19 4.35 21.07
N LEU A 828 3.92 4.42 20.66
CA LEU A 828 3.10 5.63 20.72
C LEU A 828 2.73 6.01 22.16
N GLY A 829 2.55 5.03 23.05
CA GLY A 829 2.34 5.29 24.48
C GLY A 829 3.54 5.96 25.14
N THR A 830 4.77 5.60 24.74
CA THR A 830 5.99 6.25 25.23
C THR A 830 6.09 7.70 24.74
N VAL A 831 5.79 7.94 23.46
CA VAL A 831 5.74 9.30 22.88
C VAL A 831 4.72 10.17 23.60
N GLY A 832 3.53 9.62 23.85
CA GLY A 832 2.46 10.30 24.59
C GLY A 832 2.90 10.65 26.01
N PHE A 833 3.42 9.68 26.75
CA PHE A 833 3.89 9.91 28.12
C PHE A 833 5.04 10.93 28.18
N VAL A 834 6.04 10.85 27.31
CA VAL A 834 7.16 11.82 27.29
C VAL A 834 6.65 13.24 27.05
N SER A 835 5.74 13.40 26.09
CA SER A 835 5.17 14.70 25.74
C SER A 835 4.35 15.28 26.90
N SER A 836 3.47 14.48 27.49
CA SER A 836 2.70 14.86 28.68
C SER A 836 3.59 15.14 29.90
N PHE A 837 4.65 14.36 30.12
CA PHE A 837 5.57 14.57 31.24
C PHE A 837 6.31 15.92 31.11
N ILE A 838 6.77 16.27 29.90
CA ILE A 838 7.39 17.57 29.62
C ILE A 838 6.37 18.71 29.83
N PHE A 839 5.15 18.54 29.33
CA PHE A 839 4.06 19.52 29.47
C PHE A 839 3.71 19.79 30.94
N VAL A 840 3.43 18.74 31.71
CA VAL A 840 3.11 18.82 33.14
C VAL A 840 4.26 19.48 33.90
N LYS A 841 5.50 19.04 33.69
CA LYS A 841 6.67 19.66 34.34
C LYS A 841 6.78 21.15 34.01
N ARG A 842 6.44 21.56 32.79
CA ARG A 842 6.52 22.97 32.36
C ARG A 842 5.41 23.84 32.96
N ILE A 843 4.18 23.34 33.03
CA ILE A 843 3.05 24.05 33.61
C ILE A 843 3.28 24.32 35.10
N TYR A 844 3.63 23.27 35.88
CA TYR A 844 3.80 23.43 37.33
C TYR A 844 5.11 24.11 37.72
N LYS A 845 6.14 24.11 36.87
CA LYS A 845 7.36 24.91 37.12
C LYS A 845 7.10 26.42 37.02
N ASN A 846 6.12 26.82 36.20
CA ASN A 846 5.74 28.23 36.03
C ASN A 846 4.72 28.70 37.07
N LEU A 847 4.20 27.80 37.90
CA LEU A 847 3.39 28.16 39.05
C LEU A 847 4.31 28.80 40.11
N LYS A 848 4.04 30.05 40.52
CA LYS A 848 4.61 30.57 41.76
C LYS A 848 3.86 29.88 42.90
N SER A 849 4.49 28.89 43.51
CA SER A 849 4.07 28.38 44.81
C SER A 849 5.03 28.98 45.83
N ASP A 850 4.59 30.00 46.56
CA ASP A 850 5.29 30.48 47.75
C ASP A 850 5.26 29.42 48.87
#